data_AF-A0A7J8V8Z5-F1
#
_entry.id   AF-A0A7J8V8Z5-F1
#
_cell.length_a   1.000
_cell.length_b   1.000
_cell.length_c   1.000
_cell.angle_alpha   90.00
_cell.angle_beta   90.00
_cell.angle_gamma   90.00
#
_symmetry.space_group_name_H-M   'P 1'
#
loop_
_entity.id
_entity.type
_entity.pdbx_description
1 polymer ?
#
loop_
_entity_poly.entity_id
_entity_poly.type
_entity_poly.pdbx_seq_one_letter_code
_entity_poly.pdbx_strand_id
1 'polypeptide(L)'
;MLDTSHEIAIYLHRFHNLDLFQQGWYQLKITVRWDNDAHATTAMPSRVLQYEAPNFGCEGGGYGVWRIDEKDNSFLTQPFRIKYARQDVLLFTMVAFDLPLKGNEGPSTSAVVLKFELLYAPLLDNGSEFQASPDSCPAAVHEFRIPSKALLGLHSYCPVYFDAFHAVLVDVSVHITLLKAGSYHDSMKVSSNSRTATADVAHESTGGSTQALNQAAPSDLKQVMLVKALLDARETLIVELQKLGSAINRTVDLTEYTSRMNDTKLFDSFLQANQVTADNEVSGQGKPQNGPEKANGGLDFQSDRLPQNLSKDDVTRMFNISGDQVLHLWSTFLTFHRDNKTKIMEVLHDAWAKDRKAEWSIWMVYSKSEMPQHHINGSSDERTTHHVGHKRGSSLWKLSDDPAHMAAMRADLHRRSIGQMKINNRSIQDMQIFGDPSAIPIVIVERVLNTPQRSLSYNSYMKNLDLKDSVPSRIDVSSEDGKKPSSATTAKKVRDLKIVGHHLDLRLVRNQWLLLDPKIEFLMSEANEEKTSGDFREMGLRLAQEVISFLKKKMDKAAKYGRLGDIKLSFVGHSIGNVIIRTAIADTVMEPYLGYLHTYLSLSGPHLGYLYSSNSLFNSGLWVLKKFKGTQCIHQLTFTDDPDICNTFFYKLCKQKTLENFKNIILLSSPQDGYVPYHSARIESCKAASVDNSKKGKAFLEMLNSCLDQLRAPTTEDRVFLRSDVNFDTSAYGKNLNSFIGRAAHIEFLESDIFARFIMWSFPNLFK
;
A
#
# COMPACT_ATOMS: atom_id res chain seq x y z
N MET A 1 3.01 31.53 30.61
CA MET A 1 2.08 31.18 29.53
C MET A 1 2.08 29.66 29.44
N LEU A 2 0.93 29.00 29.32
CA LEU A 2 0.87 27.53 29.23
C LEU A 2 0.98 27.17 27.75
N ASP A 3 2.16 26.71 27.33
CA ASP A 3 2.45 26.41 25.93
C ASP A 3 2.76 24.92 25.76
N THR A 4 2.33 24.36 24.64
CA THR A 4 2.57 22.97 24.26
C THR A 4 3.25 22.89 22.90
N SER A 5 3.95 21.79 22.65
CA SER A 5 4.64 21.50 21.40
C SER A 5 4.43 20.03 21.05
N HIS A 6 4.22 19.72 19.78
CA HIS A 6 4.26 18.33 19.34
C HIS A 6 5.71 17.92 19.11
N GLU A 7 6.11 16.76 19.63
CA GLU A 7 7.41 16.15 19.30
C GLU A 7 7.15 14.98 18.34
N ILE A 8 7.74 15.05 17.14
CA ILE A 8 7.66 14.03 16.09
C ILE A 8 9.02 13.35 16.00
N ALA A 9 9.14 12.15 16.57
CA ALA A 9 10.34 11.32 16.50
C ALA A 9 10.28 10.37 15.29
N ILE A 10 11.27 10.50 14.41
CA ILE A 10 11.41 9.76 13.16
C ILE A 10 12.64 8.86 13.26
N TYR A 11 12.43 7.55 13.22
CA TYR A 11 13.51 6.56 13.22
C TYR A 11 13.75 6.08 11.79
N LEU A 12 14.96 6.30 11.30
CA LEU A 12 15.48 5.74 10.07
C LEU A 12 16.23 4.45 10.40
N HIS A 13 15.70 3.31 9.96
CA HIS A 13 16.30 2.01 10.27
C HIS A 13 17.26 1.60 9.16
N ARG A 14 16.73 1.45 7.95
CA ARG A 14 17.46 0.89 6.81
C ARG A 14 17.02 1.56 5.52
N PHE A 15 17.98 1.85 4.67
CA PHE A 15 17.80 2.25 3.29
C PHE A 15 18.14 1.06 2.40
N HIS A 16 17.14 0.52 1.72
CA HIS A 16 17.28 -0.61 0.82
C HIS A 16 17.26 -0.10 -0.62
N ASN A 17 18.43 -0.06 -1.25
CA ASN A 17 18.55 0.22 -2.67
C ASN A 17 18.05 -1.00 -3.47
N LEU A 18 16.88 -0.91 -4.08
CA LEU A 18 16.38 -1.98 -4.94
C LEU A 18 17.04 -1.91 -6.32
N ASP A 19 16.97 -0.74 -6.94
CA ASP A 19 17.53 -0.51 -8.28
C ASP A 19 17.68 0.99 -8.62
N LEU A 20 18.51 1.70 -7.85
CA LEU A 20 18.97 3.04 -8.25
C LEU A 20 19.90 2.93 -9.46
N PHE A 21 19.53 3.63 -10.54
CA PHE A 21 20.25 3.57 -11.83
C PHE A 21 21.64 4.20 -11.80
N GLN A 22 21.90 5.08 -10.84
CA GLN A 22 23.13 5.86 -10.80
C GLN A 22 23.96 5.45 -9.58
N GLN A 23 25.23 5.15 -9.83
CA GLN A 23 26.19 5.01 -8.74
C GLN A 23 26.61 6.39 -8.28
N GLY A 24 26.72 6.56 -6.97
CA GLY A 24 27.12 7.84 -6.43
C GLY A 24 26.88 7.93 -4.94
N TRP A 25 26.91 9.16 -4.48
CA TRP A 25 26.58 9.49 -3.11
C TRP A 25 25.13 9.91 -3.03
N TYR A 26 24.48 9.43 -1.98
CA TYR A 26 23.09 9.72 -1.68
C TYR A 26 22.98 10.26 -0.26
N GLN A 27 21.99 11.12 -0.06
CA GLN A 27 21.67 11.66 1.25
C GLN A 27 20.16 11.84 1.35
N LEU A 28 19.57 11.40 2.46
CA LEU A 28 18.18 11.71 2.77
C LEU A 28 18.09 13.04 3.51
N LYS A 29 17.19 13.90 3.05
CA LYS A 29 16.77 15.13 3.70
C LYS A 29 15.31 15.01 4.16
N ILE A 30 15.02 15.44 5.38
CA ILE A 30 13.72 15.33 6.03
C ILE A 30 13.27 16.71 6.48
N THR A 31 12.04 17.08 6.13
CA THR A 31 11.44 18.34 6.53
C THR A 31 10.03 18.09 7.06
N VAL A 32 9.67 18.77 8.14
CA VAL A 32 8.35 18.64 8.79
C VAL A 32 7.71 20.02 8.85
N ARG A 33 6.52 20.20 8.31
CA ARG A 33 5.84 21.51 8.26
C ARG A 33 4.34 21.38 8.49
N TRP A 34 3.69 22.45 8.94
CA TRP A 34 2.24 22.51 8.95
C TRP A 34 1.66 22.48 7.52
N ASP A 35 0.51 21.85 7.36
CA ASP A 35 -0.30 21.82 6.13
C ASP A 35 -1.11 23.13 5.98
N ASN A 36 -0.42 24.26 6.08
CA ASN A 36 -0.94 25.58 5.75
C ASN A 36 -0.04 26.14 4.61
N ASP A 37 -0.52 27.11 3.82
CA ASP A 37 0.15 27.60 2.59
C ASP A 37 1.66 27.90 2.74
N ALA A 38 2.37 27.94 1.61
CA ALA A 38 3.82 27.93 1.35
C ALA A 38 4.79 28.71 2.28
N HIS A 39 4.30 29.50 3.23
CA HIS A 39 5.05 30.19 4.29
C HIS A 39 4.82 29.58 5.69
N ALA A 40 4.29 28.36 5.77
CA ALA A 40 4.05 27.66 7.03
C ALA A 40 5.34 27.48 7.84
N THR A 41 5.20 27.64 9.17
CA THR A 41 6.29 27.40 10.11
C THR A 41 6.74 25.95 10.02
N THR A 42 8.03 25.76 9.73
CA THR A 42 8.67 24.44 9.69
C THR A 42 9.02 24.03 11.13
N ALA A 43 8.97 22.73 11.43
CA ALA A 43 9.37 22.19 12.72
C ALA A 43 10.88 22.32 12.91
N MET A 44 11.33 22.53 14.15
CA MET A 44 12.75 22.58 14.46
C MET A 44 13.26 21.19 14.82
N PRO A 45 14.34 20.67 14.20
CA PRO A 45 15.01 19.49 14.70
C PRO A 45 15.54 19.77 16.12
N SER A 46 15.03 19.07 17.12
CA SER A 46 15.35 19.30 18.53
C SER A 46 16.35 18.29 19.10
N ARG A 47 16.37 17.08 18.53
CA ARG A 47 17.25 15.99 18.98
C ARG A 47 17.61 15.09 17.82
N VAL A 48 18.89 14.71 17.74
CA VAL A 48 19.38 13.68 16.82
C VAL A 48 20.15 12.64 17.62
N LEU A 49 19.87 11.36 17.37
CA LEU A 49 20.48 10.24 18.06
C LEU A 49 20.86 9.14 17.07
N GLN A 50 22.14 8.83 16.98
CA GLN A 50 22.64 7.64 16.30
C GLN A 50 22.69 6.48 17.31
N TYR A 51 21.80 5.48 17.18
CA TYR A 51 21.67 4.42 18.18
C TYR A 51 22.38 3.11 17.82
N GLU A 52 22.94 3.02 16.62
CA GLU A 52 23.86 1.95 16.23
C GLU A 52 24.88 2.49 15.23
N ALA A 53 26.08 1.91 15.21
CA ALA A 53 27.10 2.31 14.25
C ALA A 53 26.61 1.99 12.82
N PRO A 54 26.60 2.97 11.89
CA PRO A 54 26.27 2.69 10.52
C PRO A 54 27.31 1.74 9.91
N ASN A 55 26.87 0.84 9.03
CA ASN A 55 27.76 -0.06 8.28
C ASN A 55 28.43 0.64 7.09
N PHE A 56 28.94 1.86 7.27
CA PHE A 56 29.77 2.50 6.26
C PHE A 56 31.10 1.75 6.21
N GLY A 57 31.35 1.02 5.12
CA GLY A 57 32.64 0.39 4.88
C GLY A 57 33.74 1.42 5.09
N CYS A 58 34.62 1.14 6.06
CA CYS A 58 35.69 2.02 6.47
C CYS A 58 36.78 2.02 5.39
N GLU A 59 36.56 2.74 4.30
CA GLU A 59 37.60 3.09 3.33
C GLU A 59 37.74 4.62 3.32
N GLY A 60 38.59 5.14 4.21
CA GLY A 60 39.01 6.54 4.24
C GLY A 60 38.29 7.38 5.29
N GLY A 61 38.99 7.83 6.33
CA GLY A 61 38.43 8.72 7.34
C GLY A 61 38.08 10.10 6.76
N GLY A 62 36.92 10.64 7.16
CA GLY A 62 36.52 12.03 6.90
C GLY A 62 35.10 12.26 6.37
N TYR A 63 34.26 11.23 6.20
CA TYR A 63 32.94 11.44 5.60
C TYR A 63 31.94 12.04 6.60
N GLY A 64 31.37 13.19 6.24
CA GLY A 64 30.65 14.13 7.12
C GLY A 64 29.60 13.52 8.05
N VAL A 65 29.40 14.20 9.18
CA VAL A 65 28.34 13.92 10.16
C VAL A 65 26.98 14.28 9.53
N TRP A 66 25.89 13.73 10.06
CA TRP A 66 24.56 14.27 9.82
C TRP A 66 24.55 15.81 10.05
N ARG A 67 23.68 16.53 9.36
CA ARG A 67 23.63 18.00 9.41
C ARG A 67 22.19 18.49 9.54
N ILE A 68 22.01 19.61 10.22
CA ILE A 68 20.76 20.35 10.25
C ILE A 68 20.96 21.58 9.36
N ASP A 69 20.07 21.79 8.39
CA ASP A 69 20.06 23.00 7.59
C ASP A 69 19.17 24.04 8.27
N GLU A 70 19.79 25.12 8.77
CA GLU A 70 19.08 26.17 9.50
C GLU A 70 18.19 27.03 8.58
N LYS A 71 18.40 27.01 7.26
CA LYS A 71 17.60 27.84 6.32
C LYS A 71 16.16 27.36 6.24
N ASP A 72 15.97 26.05 6.20
CA ASP A 72 14.66 25.41 6.08
C ASP A 72 14.35 24.46 7.24
N ASN A 73 15.19 24.43 8.28
CA ASN A 73 15.06 23.57 9.45
C ASN A 73 14.90 22.08 9.10
N SER A 74 15.61 21.66 8.06
CA SER A 74 15.62 20.28 7.61
C SER A 74 16.75 19.48 8.27
N PHE A 75 16.52 18.18 8.41
CA PHE A 75 17.54 17.23 8.85
C PHE A 75 18.09 16.49 7.63
N LEU A 76 19.42 16.42 7.52
CA LEU A 76 20.09 15.58 6.53
C LEU A 76 20.91 14.49 7.20
N THR A 77 20.70 13.27 6.73
CA THR A 77 21.44 12.07 7.15
C THR A 77 22.93 12.18 6.82
N GLN A 78 23.77 11.31 7.39
CA GLN A 78 25.13 11.14 6.91
C GLN A 78 25.11 10.68 5.43
N PRO A 79 25.85 11.33 4.52
CA PRO A 79 25.95 10.87 3.13
C PRO A 79 26.45 9.44 3.05
N PHE A 80 25.83 8.65 2.18
CA PHE A 80 26.17 7.24 2.00
C PHE A 80 26.32 6.88 0.53
N ARG A 81 27.20 5.92 0.26
CA ARG A 81 27.54 5.54 -1.11
C ARG A 81 26.74 4.33 -1.57
N ILE A 82 26.13 4.46 -2.74
CA ILE A 82 25.49 3.35 -3.45
C ILE A 82 26.40 2.90 -4.58
N LYS A 83 26.86 1.65 -4.51
CA LYS A 83 27.74 1.02 -5.50
C LYS A 83 27.00 -0.03 -6.33
N TYR A 84 26.05 -0.74 -5.72
CA TYR A 84 25.39 -1.88 -6.34
C TYR A 84 23.87 -1.79 -6.19
N ALA A 85 23.14 -2.34 -7.16
CA ALA A 85 21.73 -2.68 -6.98
C ALA A 85 21.58 -3.72 -5.86
N ARG A 86 20.43 -3.72 -5.18
CA ARG A 86 20.15 -4.60 -4.01
C ARG A 86 21.15 -4.41 -2.88
N GLN A 87 21.48 -3.17 -2.56
CA GLN A 87 22.39 -2.80 -1.48
C GLN A 87 21.59 -2.31 -0.27
N ASP A 88 21.80 -2.95 0.89
CA ASP A 88 21.32 -2.45 2.17
C ASP A 88 22.30 -1.44 2.76
N VAL A 89 21.79 -0.29 3.19
CA VAL A 89 22.51 0.71 3.97
C VAL A 89 21.77 0.87 5.30
N LEU A 90 22.43 0.51 6.39
CA LEU A 90 21.87 0.64 7.73
C LEU A 90 22.09 2.07 8.23
N LEU A 91 20.99 2.80 8.45
CA LEU A 91 21.03 4.20 8.87
C LEU A 91 21.02 4.33 10.39
N PHE A 92 20.11 3.62 11.07
CA PHE A 92 19.95 3.61 12.54
C PHE A 92 20.07 4.99 13.23
N THR A 93 19.43 5.98 12.63
CA THR A 93 19.38 7.36 13.13
C THR A 93 17.96 7.69 13.57
N MET A 94 17.82 8.38 14.70
CA MET A 94 16.56 9.00 15.11
C MET A 94 16.71 10.52 15.10
N VAL A 95 15.74 11.21 14.54
CA VAL A 95 15.60 12.67 14.62
C VAL A 95 14.23 13.01 15.21
N ALA A 96 14.20 13.91 16.19
CA ALA A 96 12.99 14.47 16.73
C ALA A 96 12.82 15.91 16.24
N PHE A 97 11.60 16.23 15.82
CA PHE A 97 11.19 17.55 15.40
C PHE A 97 10.19 18.13 16.39
N ASP A 98 10.49 19.32 16.91
CA ASP A 98 9.59 20.09 17.76
C ASP A 98 8.76 21.03 16.88
N LEU A 99 7.44 20.86 16.96
CA LEU A 99 6.48 21.66 16.24
C LEU A 99 5.67 22.48 17.24
N PRO A 100 6.10 23.72 17.54
CA PRO A 100 5.43 24.57 18.50
C PRO A 100 4.04 24.95 17.98
N LEU A 101 3.03 24.90 18.84
CA LEU A 101 1.73 25.51 18.53
C LEU A 101 1.86 27.03 18.67
N LYS A 102 1.41 27.79 17.66
CA LYS A 102 1.34 29.26 17.77
C LYS A 102 0.32 29.65 18.85
N GLY A 103 0.68 30.64 19.66
CA GLY A 103 0.19 30.81 21.04
C GLY A 103 -1.32 30.76 21.28
N ASN A 104 -1.73 30.32 22.47
CA ASN A 104 -3.12 30.29 22.99
C ASN A 104 -4.21 29.79 22.01
N GLU A 105 -3.87 29.10 20.93
CA GLU A 105 -4.81 28.31 20.13
C GLU A 105 -4.84 26.90 20.74
N GLY A 106 -6.03 26.29 20.82
CA GLY A 106 -6.17 24.91 21.33
C GLY A 106 -5.41 23.90 20.46
N PRO A 107 -5.64 22.58 20.62
CA PRO A 107 -5.03 21.58 19.73
C PRO A 107 -5.28 21.95 18.26
N SER A 108 -4.20 22.06 17.48
CA SER A 108 -4.26 22.53 16.10
C SER A 108 -5.20 21.67 15.27
N THR A 109 -6.10 22.31 14.51
CA THR A 109 -6.98 21.61 13.56
C THR A 109 -6.25 21.24 12.26
N SER A 110 -5.11 21.90 11.97
CA SER A 110 -4.26 21.67 10.80
C SER A 110 -3.52 20.33 10.86
N ALA A 111 -3.35 19.70 9.69
CA ALA A 111 -2.49 18.54 9.50
C ALA A 111 -1.01 18.95 9.44
N VAL A 112 -0.12 17.97 9.54
CA VAL A 112 1.34 18.15 9.38
C VAL A 112 1.79 17.38 8.14
N VAL A 113 2.64 17.99 7.33
CA VAL A 113 3.29 17.35 6.18
C VAL A 113 4.69 16.93 6.58
N LEU A 114 4.99 15.64 6.41
CA LEU A 114 6.31 15.04 6.56
C LEU A 114 6.87 14.74 5.17
N LYS A 115 7.95 15.42 4.80
CA LYS A 115 8.59 15.35 3.48
C LYS A 115 9.95 14.65 3.58
N PHE A 116 10.16 13.67 2.71
CA PHE A 116 11.43 13.00 2.49
C PHE A 116 11.96 13.33 1.09
N GLU A 117 13.21 13.77 1.01
CA GLU A 117 13.90 14.14 -0.22
C GLU A 117 15.15 13.28 -0.39
N LEU A 118 15.30 12.63 -1.55
CA LEU A 118 16.50 11.89 -1.91
C LEU A 118 17.43 12.81 -2.69
N LEU A 119 18.55 13.19 -2.08
CA LEU A 119 19.61 13.95 -2.73
C LEU A 119 20.61 12.98 -3.37
N TYR A 120 21.13 13.35 -4.53
CA TYR A 120 22.11 12.57 -5.28
C TYR A 120 23.27 13.47 -5.72
N ALA A 121 24.49 12.97 -5.59
CA ALA A 121 25.66 13.56 -6.22
C ALA A 121 26.51 12.47 -6.92
N PRO A 122 26.98 12.73 -8.16
CA PRO A 122 27.83 11.81 -8.89
C PRO A 122 29.21 11.67 -8.23
N LEU A 123 29.89 10.56 -8.50
CA LEU A 123 31.29 10.37 -8.12
C LEU A 123 32.19 11.24 -9.02
N LEU A 124 32.86 12.25 -8.45
CA LEU A 124 33.92 12.99 -9.15
C LEU A 124 35.23 12.18 -9.09
N ASP A 125 36.02 12.23 -10.17
CA ASP A 125 37.27 11.46 -10.33
C ASP A 125 38.34 11.79 -9.27
N ASN A 126 38.24 12.94 -8.60
CA ASN A 126 39.05 13.29 -7.44
C ASN A 126 38.29 12.89 -6.16
N GLY A 127 38.75 11.84 -5.48
CA GLY A 127 38.08 11.18 -4.35
C GLY A 127 37.85 11.99 -3.06
N SER A 128 37.54 13.28 -3.14
CA SER A 128 37.22 14.13 -1.98
C SER A 128 35.77 14.64 -2.03
N GLU A 129 35.07 14.30 -0.95
CA GLU A 129 33.86 14.92 -0.38
C GLU A 129 32.56 14.95 -1.21
N PHE A 130 31.50 14.43 -0.61
CA PHE A 130 30.13 14.74 -1.01
C PHE A 130 29.86 16.24 -0.78
N GLN A 131 30.11 17.06 -1.80
CA GLN A 131 29.65 18.46 -1.82
C GLN A 131 28.22 18.52 -2.37
N ALA A 132 27.23 18.05 -1.60
CA ALA A 132 25.87 18.50 -1.86
C ALA A 132 25.80 19.99 -1.52
N SER A 133 25.68 20.83 -2.55
CA SER A 133 25.29 22.21 -2.35
C SER A 133 23.93 22.23 -1.64
N PRO A 134 23.69 23.17 -0.70
CA PRO A 134 22.38 23.35 -0.08
C PRO A 134 21.23 23.58 -1.08
N ASP A 135 21.58 23.93 -2.33
CA ASP A 135 20.66 24.24 -3.43
C ASP A 135 20.49 23.06 -4.41
N SER A 136 20.93 21.84 -4.08
CA SER A 136 20.74 20.68 -4.95
C SER A 136 19.26 20.31 -5.06
N CYS A 137 18.72 20.30 -6.28
CA CYS A 137 17.37 19.82 -6.55
C CYS A 137 17.25 18.34 -6.11
N PRO A 138 16.21 17.97 -5.34
CA PRO A 138 16.03 16.58 -4.93
C PRO A 138 15.83 15.68 -6.15
N ALA A 139 16.51 14.53 -6.16
CA ALA A 139 16.36 13.53 -7.22
C ALA A 139 14.95 12.93 -7.19
N ALA A 140 14.41 12.74 -5.98
CA ALA A 140 13.03 12.30 -5.78
C ALA A 140 12.47 12.75 -4.43
N VAL A 141 11.14 12.77 -4.32
CA VAL A 141 10.42 13.24 -3.13
C VAL A 141 9.29 12.27 -2.77
N HIS A 142 9.09 12.05 -1.47
CA HIS A 142 7.95 11.34 -0.91
C HIS A 142 7.34 12.14 0.25
N GLU A 143 6.02 12.29 0.28
CA GLU A 143 5.32 13.10 1.29
C GLU A 143 4.20 12.33 1.97
N PHE A 144 4.15 12.46 3.30
CA PHE A 144 3.05 12.01 4.13
C PHE A 144 2.32 13.19 4.74
N ARG A 145 1.02 13.01 4.95
CA ARG A 145 0.15 13.91 5.69
C ARG A 145 -0.29 13.24 7.00
N ILE A 146 -0.04 13.91 8.11
CA ILE A 146 -0.40 13.47 9.45
C ILE A 146 -1.63 14.29 9.89
N PRO A 147 -2.82 13.68 10.01
CA PRO A 147 -4.02 14.38 10.44
C PRO A 147 -3.86 14.95 11.86
N SER A 148 -4.52 16.07 12.15
CA SER A 148 -4.48 16.71 13.48
C SER A 148 -4.81 15.76 14.64
N LYS A 149 -5.77 14.85 14.44
CA LYS A 149 -6.15 13.84 15.43
C LYS A 149 -5.05 12.83 15.76
N ALA A 150 -4.09 12.63 14.85
CA ALA A 150 -2.96 11.73 15.03
C ALA A 150 -1.83 12.38 15.85
N LEU A 151 -1.80 13.72 15.92
CA LEU A 151 -0.75 14.46 16.63
C LEU A 151 -0.80 14.28 18.15
N LEU A 152 -1.93 13.83 18.70
CA LEU A 152 -2.06 13.55 20.13
C LEU A 152 -1.34 12.27 20.56
N GLY A 153 -1.08 11.34 19.64
CA GLY A 153 -0.47 10.05 19.97
C GLY A 153 -0.55 9.09 18.80
N LEU A 154 0.59 8.83 18.16
CA LEU A 154 0.68 7.97 16.98
C LEU A 154 2.01 7.23 16.99
N HIS A 155 1.97 5.93 16.68
CA HIS A 155 3.16 5.10 16.51
C HIS A 155 2.94 4.19 15.30
N SER A 156 3.64 4.45 14.20
CA SER A 156 3.37 3.76 12.93
C SER A 156 4.64 3.50 12.14
N TYR A 157 4.62 2.42 11.37
CA TYR A 157 5.61 2.17 10.32
C TYR A 157 5.23 2.96 9.06
N CYS A 158 6.23 3.58 8.43
CA CYS A 158 6.07 4.46 7.27
C CYS A 158 7.10 4.09 6.21
N PRO A 159 6.81 3.17 5.29
CA PRO A 159 7.75 2.85 4.23
C PRO A 159 7.89 4.04 3.29
N VAL A 160 9.10 4.58 3.17
CA VAL A 160 9.40 5.63 2.19
C VAL A 160 9.89 4.96 0.91
N TYR A 161 9.16 5.17 -0.17
CA TYR A 161 9.59 4.85 -1.53
C TYR A 161 9.42 6.10 -2.38
N PHE A 162 10.18 6.21 -3.45
CA PHE A 162 10.16 7.42 -4.27
C PHE A 162 9.29 7.22 -5.51
N ASP A 163 9.91 7.03 -6.67
CA ASP A 163 9.24 6.90 -7.95
C ASP A 163 9.76 5.69 -8.74
N ALA A 164 9.23 5.52 -9.96
CA ALA A 164 9.59 4.45 -10.88
C ALA A 164 11.10 4.37 -11.18
N PHE A 165 11.77 5.53 -11.16
CA PHE A 165 13.17 5.71 -11.48
C PHE A 165 14.09 5.61 -10.25
N HIS A 166 13.54 5.73 -9.05
CA HIS A 166 14.25 5.69 -7.79
C HIS A 166 13.71 4.57 -6.89
N ALA A 167 13.86 3.32 -7.37
CA ALA A 167 13.38 2.13 -6.67
C ALA A 167 14.18 1.91 -5.37
N VAL A 168 13.62 2.40 -4.27
CA VAL A 168 14.20 2.36 -2.92
C VAL A 168 13.09 2.09 -1.93
N LEU A 169 13.42 1.36 -0.86
CA LEU A 169 12.61 1.27 0.34
C LEU A 169 13.43 1.80 1.53
N VAL A 170 12.95 2.84 2.20
CA VAL A 170 13.47 3.25 3.50
C VAL A 170 12.50 2.78 4.58
N ASP A 171 13.01 1.93 5.47
CA ASP A 171 12.29 1.44 6.63
C ASP A 171 12.28 2.57 7.68
N VAL A 172 11.14 3.24 7.86
CA VAL A 172 10.96 4.35 8.81
C VAL A 172 9.87 4.03 9.82
N SER A 173 10.06 4.38 11.09
CA SER A 173 8.97 4.47 12.08
C SER A 173 8.79 5.90 12.57
N VAL A 174 7.54 6.35 12.65
CA VAL A 174 7.16 7.69 13.09
C VAL A 174 6.38 7.57 14.40
N HIS A 175 6.80 8.35 15.39
CA HIS A 175 6.20 8.41 16.71
C HIS A 175 5.90 9.86 17.08
N ILE A 176 4.70 10.14 17.58
CA ILE A 176 4.23 11.50 17.85
C ILE A 176 3.59 11.55 19.23
N THR A 177 3.87 12.61 19.97
CA THR A 177 3.16 12.94 21.21
C THR A 177 3.10 14.45 21.43
N LEU A 178 2.18 14.89 22.29
CA LEU A 178 2.05 16.28 22.73
C LEU A 178 2.82 16.49 24.03
N LEU A 179 3.75 17.45 24.05
CA LEU A 179 4.55 17.80 25.22
C LEU A 179 4.28 19.23 25.70
N LYS A 180 4.60 19.48 26.97
CA LYS A 180 4.73 20.84 27.51
C LYS A 180 5.96 21.51 26.87
N ALA A 181 5.79 22.73 26.37
CA ALA A 181 6.86 23.50 25.75
C ALA A 181 7.95 23.88 26.78
N GLY A 182 9.22 23.84 26.37
CA GLY A 182 10.38 24.17 27.23
C GLY A 182 10.87 23.04 28.16
N SER A 183 10.28 21.85 28.09
CA SER A 183 10.57 20.70 28.97
C SER A 183 12.03 20.21 28.96
N TYR A 184 12.78 20.43 27.88
CA TYR A 184 14.20 20.03 27.81
C TYR A 184 15.19 21.11 28.31
N HIS A 185 14.77 22.35 28.53
CA HIS A 185 15.67 23.46 28.85
C HIS A 185 16.03 23.62 30.34
N ASP A 186 15.30 22.98 31.26
CA ASP A 186 15.50 23.19 32.71
C ASP A 186 16.43 22.15 33.40
N SER A 187 16.86 21.07 32.72
CA SER A 187 17.64 20.01 33.39
C SER A 187 19.17 20.19 33.36
N MET A 188 19.70 21.19 32.67
CA MET A 188 21.14 21.46 32.62
C MET A 188 21.43 22.96 32.62
N LYS A 189 21.26 23.63 33.76
CA LYS A 189 22.02 24.85 34.06
C LYS A 189 22.36 24.92 35.54
N VAL A 190 23.63 24.67 35.82
CA VAL A 190 24.28 24.96 37.10
C VAL A 190 24.12 26.45 37.39
N SER A 191 23.60 26.73 38.57
CA SER A 191 23.43 28.07 39.14
C SER A 191 24.77 28.83 39.20
N SER A 192 24.81 30.01 38.59
CA SER A 192 25.79 31.06 38.92
C SER A 192 25.05 32.36 39.21
N ASN A 193 25.10 32.76 40.48
CA ASN A 193 24.56 34.01 41.03
C ASN A 193 25.09 35.27 40.31
N SER A 194 24.23 36.28 40.17
CA SER A 194 24.61 37.68 40.43
C SER A 194 23.39 38.53 40.79
N ARG A 195 23.65 39.54 41.62
CA ARG A 195 22.72 40.29 42.49
C ARG A 195 22.16 41.58 41.86
N THR A 196 20.95 41.94 42.32
CA THR A 196 20.42 43.26 42.74
C THR A 196 20.52 44.53 41.87
N ALA A 197 19.37 45.18 41.64
CA ALA A 197 19.11 46.63 41.79
C ALA A 197 17.57 46.87 41.72
N THR A 198 16.89 47.07 42.86
CA THR A 198 16.38 48.35 43.44
C THR A 198 15.16 48.98 42.75
N ALA A 199 14.15 49.20 43.61
CA ALA A 199 12.84 49.81 43.47
C ALA A 199 12.75 51.15 42.75
N ASP A 200 11.56 51.48 42.24
CA ASP A 200 10.87 52.73 42.62
C ASP A 200 9.35 52.68 42.37
N VAL A 201 8.65 53.51 43.16
CA VAL A 201 7.22 53.53 43.52
C VAL A 201 6.51 54.70 42.83
N ALA A 202 5.24 54.56 42.42
CA ALA A 202 4.26 55.67 42.40
C ALA A 202 2.78 55.23 42.27
N HIS A 203 2.05 55.41 43.38
CA HIS A 203 0.67 55.87 43.62
C HIS A 203 -0.56 55.47 42.76
N GLU A 204 -1.50 54.85 43.50
CA GLU A 204 -2.97 54.92 43.58
C GLU A 204 -3.79 55.84 42.65
N SER A 205 -4.93 55.28 42.19
CA SER A 205 -6.23 55.97 42.31
C SER A 205 -7.37 54.95 42.49
N THR A 206 -8.24 55.25 43.46
CA THR A 206 -9.37 54.44 43.92
C THR A 206 -10.65 54.86 43.19
N GLY A 207 -11.49 53.90 42.78
CA GLY A 207 -12.88 54.22 42.45
C GLY A 207 -13.70 53.09 41.81
N GLY A 208 -14.72 52.62 42.53
CA GLY A 208 -15.98 52.17 41.91
C GLY A 208 -16.24 50.67 41.83
N SER A 209 -16.99 50.16 42.81
CA SER A 209 -17.67 48.86 42.79
C SER A 209 -18.73 48.78 41.67
N THR A 210 -18.82 47.64 40.99
CA THR A 210 -20.12 47.05 40.58
C THR A 210 -19.95 45.57 40.26
N GLN A 211 -20.80 44.75 40.87
CA GLN A 211 -20.98 43.33 40.58
C GLN A 211 -21.21 43.12 39.07
N ALA A 212 -20.42 42.26 38.44
CA ALA A 212 -20.68 41.76 37.09
C ALA A 212 -20.41 40.24 37.04
N LEU A 213 -21.39 39.55 36.46
CA LEU A 213 -21.51 38.10 36.30
C LEU A 213 -20.22 37.41 35.85
N ASN A 214 -19.96 36.24 36.47
CA ASN A 214 -19.01 35.23 36.00
C ASN A 214 -19.37 34.76 34.57
N GLN A 215 -18.75 35.36 33.57
CA GLN A 215 -18.49 34.72 32.28
C GLN A 215 -17.01 34.38 32.25
N ALA A 216 -16.67 33.09 32.24
CA ALA A 216 -15.27 32.65 32.13
C ALA A 216 -14.69 33.21 30.83
N ALA A 217 -13.52 33.86 30.91
CA ALA A 217 -12.89 34.47 29.76
C ALA A 217 -12.50 33.39 28.71
N PRO A 218 -12.48 33.71 27.40
CA PRO A 218 -12.08 32.78 26.34
C PRO A 218 -10.70 32.13 26.57
N SER A 219 -9.82 32.77 27.36
CA SER A 219 -8.50 32.27 27.74
C SER A 219 -8.53 31.07 28.69
N ASP A 220 -9.51 30.99 29.58
CA ASP A 220 -9.54 29.96 30.64
C ASP A 220 -10.04 28.62 30.09
N LEU A 221 -11.01 28.65 29.17
CA LEU A 221 -11.46 27.48 28.43
C LEU A 221 -10.33 26.85 27.60
N LYS A 222 -9.46 27.67 27.00
CA LYS A 222 -8.31 27.23 26.20
C LYS A 222 -7.26 26.49 27.04
N GLN A 223 -6.99 26.95 28.26
CA GLN A 223 -6.06 26.28 29.18
C GLN A 223 -6.59 24.92 29.62
N VAL A 224 -7.90 24.82 29.86
CA VAL A 224 -8.58 23.54 30.16
C VAL A 224 -8.47 22.56 28.99
N MET A 225 -8.61 23.03 27.74
CA MET A 225 -8.42 22.20 26.55
C MET A 225 -6.99 21.66 26.41
N LEU A 226 -5.97 22.45 26.76
CA LEU A 226 -4.57 21.99 26.74
C LEU A 226 -4.31 20.91 27.79
N VAL A 227 -4.85 21.07 29.01
CA VAL A 227 -4.78 20.03 30.05
C VAL A 227 -5.44 18.74 29.58
N LYS A 228 -6.62 18.83 28.95
CA LYS A 228 -7.30 17.68 28.39
C LYS A 228 -6.49 17.01 27.28
N ALA A 229 -5.90 17.77 26.36
CA ALA A 229 -5.08 17.23 25.28
C ALA A 229 -3.84 16.50 25.80
N LEU A 230 -3.19 17.01 26.86
CA LEU A 230 -2.07 16.33 27.52
C LEU A 230 -2.52 15.03 28.21
N LEU A 231 -3.70 15.01 28.82
CA LEU A 231 -4.27 13.79 29.40
C LEU A 231 -4.61 12.76 28.32
N ASP A 232 -5.18 13.18 27.20
CA ASP A 232 -5.48 12.28 26.07
C ASP A 232 -4.19 11.70 25.47
N ALA A 233 -3.13 12.51 25.33
CA ALA A 233 -1.82 12.08 24.88
C ALA A 233 -1.18 11.07 25.84
N ARG A 234 -1.28 11.34 27.15
CA ARG A 234 -0.82 10.45 28.22
C ARG A 234 -1.49 9.07 28.14
N GLU A 235 -2.82 9.02 28.10
CA GLU A 235 -3.56 7.76 28.05
C GLU A 235 -3.25 6.99 26.76
N THR A 236 -3.17 7.70 25.63
CA THR A 236 -2.80 7.08 24.34
C THR A 236 -1.42 6.43 24.40
N LEU A 237 -0.43 7.13 24.97
CA LEU A 237 0.94 6.63 25.09
C LEU A 237 1.03 5.40 26.01
N ILE A 238 0.29 5.38 27.13
CA ILE A 238 0.22 4.21 28.02
C ILE A 238 -0.37 3.00 27.29
N VAL A 239 -1.51 3.18 26.62
CA VAL A 239 -2.20 2.09 25.90
C VAL A 239 -1.31 1.53 24.80
N GLU A 240 -0.69 2.37 23.98
CA GLU A 240 0.18 1.90 22.88
C GLU A 240 1.48 1.27 23.39
N LEU A 241 2.07 1.79 24.47
CA LEU A 241 3.26 1.19 25.08
C LEU A 241 2.96 -0.19 25.68
N GLN A 242 1.82 -0.37 26.35
CA GLN A 242 1.37 -1.68 26.85
C GLN A 242 1.07 -2.65 25.71
N LYS A 243 0.41 -2.18 24.65
CA LYS A 243 0.10 -2.97 23.46
C LYS A 243 1.36 -3.45 22.76
N LEU A 244 2.34 -2.56 22.56
CA LEU A 244 3.66 -2.92 22.00
C LEU A 244 4.41 -3.88 22.92
N GLY A 245 4.43 -3.62 24.22
CA GLY A 245 5.02 -4.51 25.24
C GLY A 245 4.45 -5.93 25.18
N SER A 246 3.13 -6.04 25.13
CA SER A 246 2.44 -7.33 25.02
C SER A 246 2.74 -8.03 23.70
N ALA A 247 2.76 -7.31 22.57
CA ALA A 247 3.07 -7.87 21.25
C ALA A 247 4.49 -8.44 21.16
N ILE A 248 5.47 -7.83 21.85
CA ILE A 248 6.87 -8.31 21.84
C ILE A 248 7.23 -9.20 23.04
N ASN A 249 6.25 -9.57 23.88
CA ASN A 249 6.42 -10.31 25.14
C ASN A 249 7.44 -9.67 26.10
N ARG A 250 7.36 -8.35 26.29
CA ARG A 250 8.16 -7.61 27.27
C ARG A 250 7.25 -6.81 28.20
N THR A 251 7.47 -6.97 29.50
CA THR A 251 6.81 -6.15 30.52
C THR A 251 7.45 -4.77 30.55
N VAL A 252 6.64 -3.73 30.33
CA VAL A 252 7.05 -2.35 30.55
C VAL A 252 6.82 -2.06 32.03
N ASP A 253 7.88 -1.78 32.76
CA ASP A 253 7.78 -1.42 34.16
C ASP A 253 7.23 0.01 34.29
N LEU A 254 5.95 0.11 34.66
CA LEU A 254 5.27 1.37 34.94
C LEU A 254 5.16 1.64 36.46
N THR A 255 5.86 0.88 37.31
CA THR A 255 5.73 1.02 38.77
C THR A 255 6.25 2.37 39.28
N GLU A 256 7.35 2.88 38.71
CA GLU A 256 7.86 4.24 39.00
C GLU A 256 6.82 5.31 38.59
N TYR A 257 6.14 5.09 37.46
CA TYR A 257 5.06 5.94 36.97
C TYR A 257 3.83 5.93 37.91
N THR A 258 3.39 4.76 38.37
CA THR A 258 2.29 4.63 39.35
C THR A 258 2.65 5.23 40.72
N SER A 259 3.93 5.24 41.10
CA SER A 259 4.38 5.84 42.37
C SER A 259 4.31 7.38 42.40
N ARG A 260 4.44 8.05 41.24
CA ARG A 260 4.27 9.51 41.09
C ARG A 260 2.79 9.96 41.02
N MET A 261 1.85 9.02 41.17
CA MET A 261 0.44 9.16 40.77
C MET A 261 -0.54 9.51 41.92
N ASN A 262 -0.07 9.80 43.13
CA ASN A 262 -0.95 9.88 44.32
C ASN A 262 -1.74 11.20 44.53
N ASP A 263 -1.92 12.05 43.50
CA ASP A 263 -2.82 13.22 43.52
C ASP A 263 -4.12 12.99 42.72
N THR A 264 -4.69 11.78 42.82
CA THR A 264 -5.90 11.32 42.09
C THR A 264 -7.12 12.22 42.30
N LYS A 265 -7.28 12.84 43.48
CA LYS A 265 -8.46 13.65 43.84
C LYS A 265 -8.69 14.88 42.95
N LEU A 266 -7.61 15.48 42.42
CA LEU A 266 -7.67 16.67 41.57
C LEU A 266 -8.19 16.32 40.16
N PHE A 267 -7.77 15.17 39.64
CA PHE A 267 -8.15 14.70 38.30
C PHE A 267 -9.56 14.09 38.26
N ASP A 268 -9.98 13.40 39.33
CA ASP A 268 -11.33 12.84 39.44
C ASP A 268 -12.39 13.95 39.36
N SER A 269 -12.14 15.09 40.03
CA SER A 269 -13.01 16.27 39.99
C SER A 269 -13.10 16.90 38.59
N PHE A 270 -12.01 16.88 37.83
CA PHE A 270 -11.93 17.40 36.46
C PHE A 270 -12.65 16.51 35.44
N LEU A 271 -12.51 15.18 35.56
CA LEU A 271 -13.17 14.23 34.68
C LEU A 271 -14.67 14.14 34.96
N GLN A 272 -15.09 14.16 36.23
CA GLN A 272 -16.48 14.04 36.64
C GLN A 272 -17.31 15.29 36.24
N ALA A 273 -16.73 16.48 36.28
CA ALA A 273 -17.41 17.71 35.83
C ALA A 273 -17.63 17.77 34.31
N ASN A 274 -16.87 17.02 33.51
CA ASN A 274 -17.04 16.91 32.06
C ASN A 274 -18.02 15.79 31.64
N GLN A 275 -18.43 14.92 32.57
CA GLN A 275 -19.31 13.78 32.30
C GLN A 275 -20.79 14.11 32.60
N VAL A 276 -21.06 15.03 33.54
CA VAL A 276 -22.42 15.42 33.98
C VAL A 276 -23.20 16.26 32.95
N THR A 277 -22.56 16.77 31.90
CA THR A 277 -23.19 17.55 30.82
C THR A 277 -23.79 16.71 29.70
N ALA A 278 -23.68 15.37 29.73
CA ALA A 278 -24.19 14.48 28.68
C ALA A 278 -25.56 13.83 28.97
N ASP A 279 -26.03 13.84 30.23
CA ASP A 279 -27.17 13.00 30.65
C ASP A 279 -28.55 13.71 30.70
N ASN A 280 -28.66 14.95 30.24
CA ASN A 280 -29.94 15.67 30.21
C ASN A 280 -30.39 15.99 28.79
N GLU A 281 -30.83 14.99 28.03
CA GLU A 281 -31.86 15.19 26.99
C GLU A 281 -32.69 13.91 26.75
N VAL A 282 -33.96 14.01 27.18
CA VAL A 282 -35.18 13.33 26.69
C VAL A 282 -35.32 11.81 26.83
N SER A 283 -36.13 11.46 27.84
CA SER A 283 -36.94 10.24 27.93
C SER A 283 -37.82 10.06 26.69
N GLY A 284 -37.65 8.93 25.98
CA GLY A 284 -38.51 8.48 24.89
C GLY A 284 -38.38 6.97 24.64
N GLN A 285 -39.50 6.25 24.76
CA GLN A 285 -39.66 4.79 24.63
C GLN A 285 -39.13 4.16 23.32
N GLY A 286 -38.46 3.00 23.43
CA GLY A 286 -38.26 2.04 22.32
C GLY A 286 -37.34 0.85 22.67
N LYS A 287 -37.79 -0.39 22.42
CA LYS A 287 -37.16 -1.69 22.79
C LYS A 287 -35.89 -2.05 21.97
N PRO A 288 -35.06 -3.02 22.45
CA PRO A 288 -33.67 -3.21 22.00
C PRO A 288 -33.51 -4.26 20.88
N GLN A 289 -32.51 -4.06 20.00
CA GLN A 289 -31.91 -5.13 19.19
C GLN A 289 -30.37 -5.06 19.23
N ASN A 290 -29.77 -6.23 19.34
CA ASN A 290 -28.39 -6.52 19.73
C ASN A 290 -27.33 -6.33 18.62
N GLY A 291 -26.16 -5.84 19.00
CA GLY A 291 -24.86 -5.99 18.29
C GLY A 291 -23.75 -5.20 19.01
N PRO A 292 -22.53 -5.74 19.23
CA PRO A 292 -21.52 -5.07 20.05
C PRO A 292 -20.71 -4.09 19.19
N GLU A 293 -21.04 -2.80 19.24
CA GLU A 293 -20.16 -1.74 18.74
C GLU A 293 -19.18 -1.33 19.84
N LYS A 294 -17.88 -1.49 19.55
CA LYS A 294 -16.79 -0.91 20.36
C LYS A 294 -16.90 0.61 20.29
N ALA A 295 -17.28 1.22 21.41
CA ALA A 295 -17.33 2.67 21.58
C ALA A 295 -15.93 3.28 21.46
N ASN A 296 -15.64 3.87 20.29
CA ASN A 296 -14.63 4.90 20.10
C ASN A 296 -15.35 6.14 19.54
N GLY A 297 -16.24 6.71 20.35
CA GLY A 297 -16.89 7.99 20.07
C GLY A 297 -15.98 9.12 20.48
N GLY A 298 -15.34 9.79 19.50
CA GLY A 298 -14.82 11.13 19.71
C GLY A 298 -16.01 12.06 19.93
N LEU A 299 -16.18 12.53 21.16
CA LEU A 299 -17.23 13.47 21.52
C LEU A 299 -16.85 14.86 20.98
N ASP A 300 -17.41 15.22 19.82
CA ASP A 300 -17.47 16.62 19.37
C ASP A 300 -18.43 17.37 20.30
N PHE A 301 -17.90 18.24 21.17
CA PHE A 301 -18.70 19.12 22.02
C PHE A 301 -18.37 20.59 21.73
N GLN A 302 -19.34 21.28 21.12
CA GLN A 302 -19.57 22.70 21.37
C GLN A 302 -20.35 22.82 22.68
N SER A 303 -19.68 23.10 23.79
CA SER A 303 -20.34 23.34 25.07
C SER A 303 -19.55 24.37 25.88
N ASP A 304 -20.06 25.60 25.88
CA ASP A 304 -19.47 26.83 26.42
C ASP A 304 -19.56 26.97 27.95
N ARG A 305 -19.34 25.89 28.74
CA ARG A 305 -19.33 26.02 30.22
C ARG A 305 -18.15 25.31 30.86
N LEU A 306 -17.27 26.10 31.48
CA LEU A 306 -16.23 25.66 32.40
C LEU A 306 -16.86 24.82 33.53
N PRO A 307 -16.21 23.74 34.01
CA PRO A 307 -16.51 23.14 35.30
C PRO A 307 -16.55 24.23 36.38
N GLN A 308 -17.69 24.40 37.06
CA GLN A 308 -17.95 25.54 37.96
C GLN A 308 -17.04 25.64 39.21
N ASN A 309 -16.00 24.81 39.35
CA ASN A 309 -15.22 24.63 40.59
C ASN A 309 -13.68 24.63 40.46
N LEU A 310 -13.08 24.90 39.29
CA LEU A 310 -11.61 24.86 39.14
C LEU A 310 -10.98 26.26 39.21
N SER A 311 -10.01 26.46 40.11
CA SER A 311 -9.22 27.70 40.13
C SER A 311 -8.16 27.70 39.02
N LYS A 312 -7.71 28.89 38.62
CA LYS A 312 -6.64 29.06 37.62
C LYS A 312 -5.32 28.40 38.06
N ASP A 313 -5.07 28.35 39.36
CA ASP A 313 -3.92 27.70 39.95
C ASP A 313 -4.03 26.16 39.87
N ASP A 314 -5.24 25.61 39.99
CA ASP A 314 -5.51 24.18 39.80
C ASP A 314 -5.26 23.75 38.35
N VAL A 315 -5.75 24.53 37.37
CA VAL A 315 -5.52 24.25 35.93
C VAL A 315 -4.03 24.29 35.61
N THR A 316 -3.29 25.26 36.15
CA THR A 316 -1.84 25.38 35.97
C THR A 316 -1.09 24.21 36.62
N ARG A 317 -1.50 23.80 37.83
CA ARG A 317 -0.94 22.63 38.52
C ARG A 317 -1.17 21.35 37.73
N MET A 318 -2.40 21.12 37.27
CA MET A 318 -2.76 19.98 36.43
C MET A 318 -1.96 19.96 35.13
N PHE A 319 -1.80 21.12 34.48
CA PHE A 319 -0.98 21.24 33.26
C PHE A 319 0.46 20.80 33.49
N ASN A 320 1.09 21.27 34.58
CA ASN A 320 2.47 20.91 34.89
C ASN A 320 2.61 19.42 35.20
N ILE A 321 1.73 18.86 36.04
CA ILE A 321 1.75 17.43 36.39
C ILE A 321 1.56 16.57 35.15
N SER A 322 0.54 16.86 34.33
CA SER A 322 0.29 16.11 33.10
C SER A 322 1.45 16.24 32.11
N GLY A 323 2.03 17.44 31.95
CA GLY A 323 3.18 17.67 31.09
C GLY A 323 4.40 16.85 31.49
N ASP A 324 4.74 16.84 32.79
CA ASP A 324 5.89 16.09 33.32
C ASP A 324 5.67 14.57 33.20
N GLN A 325 4.42 14.11 33.36
CA GLN A 325 4.05 12.71 33.18
C GLN A 325 4.21 12.26 31.72
N VAL A 326 3.71 13.03 30.75
CA VAL A 326 3.86 12.68 29.33
C VAL A 326 5.34 12.67 28.95
N LEU A 327 6.13 13.65 29.40
CA LEU A 327 7.56 13.70 29.15
C LEU A 327 8.31 12.45 29.66
N HIS A 328 8.00 12.02 30.88
CA HIS A 328 8.59 10.81 31.47
C HIS A 328 8.20 9.55 30.67
N LEU A 329 6.90 9.38 30.39
CA LEU A 329 6.41 8.25 29.60
C LEU A 329 7.02 8.23 28.19
N TRP A 330 7.17 9.39 27.58
CA TRP A 330 7.75 9.54 26.25
C TRP A 330 9.23 9.16 26.23
N SER A 331 10.00 9.60 27.23
CA SER A 331 11.41 9.21 27.39
C SER A 331 11.56 7.69 27.60
N THR A 332 10.66 7.10 28.38
CA THR A 332 10.58 5.64 28.57
C THR A 332 10.23 4.92 27.27
N PHE A 333 9.25 5.43 26.51
CA PHE A 333 8.87 4.88 25.21
C PHE A 333 10.04 4.89 24.22
N LEU A 334 10.75 6.01 24.08
CA LEU A 334 11.89 6.11 23.15
C LEU A 334 13.03 5.15 23.51
N THR A 335 13.29 4.99 24.81
CA THR A 335 14.27 4.02 25.32
C THR A 335 13.83 2.59 25.02
N PHE A 336 12.57 2.26 25.33
CA PHE A 336 11.98 0.95 25.05
C PHE A 336 11.99 0.60 23.56
N HIS A 337 11.70 1.58 22.70
CA HIS A 337 11.75 1.44 21.25
C HIS A 337 13.16 1.08 20.77
N ARG A 338 14.17 1.83 21.23
CA ARG A 338 15.57 1.59 20.88
C ARG A 338 16.03 0.18 21.27
N ASP A 339 15.71 -0.24 22.49
CA ASP A 339 16.18 -1.52 23.04
C ASP A 339 15.50 -2.73 22.36
N ASN A 340 14.35 -2.52 21.70
CA ASN A 340 13.57 -3.56 21.03
C ASN A 340 13.30 -3.28 19.55
N LYS A 341 14.14 -2.47 18.90
CA LYS A 341 13.94 -1.90 17.54
C LYS A 341 13.45 -2.89 16.49
N THR A 342 14.06 -4.08 16.39
CA THR A 342 13.73 -5.06 15.35
C THR A 342 12.34 -5.64 15.54
N LYS A 343 12.02 -6.07 16.77
CA LYS A 343 10.70 -6.63 17.12
C LYS A 343 9.59 -5.60 16.99
N ILE A 344 9.84 -4.36 17.42
CA ILE A 344 8.86 -3.29 17.30
C ILE A 344 8.63 -2.95 15.82
N MET A 345 9.68 -2.90 15.00
CA MET A 345 9.54 -2.70 13.56
C MET A 345 8.71 -3.79 12.89
N GLU A 346 8.92 -5.07 13.25
CA GLU A 346 8.09 -6.18 12.75
C GLU A 346 6.61 -6.00 13.12
N VAL A 347 6.32 -5.68 14.38
CA VAL A 347 4.93 -5.45 14.85
C VAL A 347 4.29 -4.26 14.14
N LEU A 348 5.01 -3.15 13.99
CA LEU A 348 4.51 -1.94 13.32
C LEU A 348 4.32 -2.18 11.82
N HIS A 349 5.22 -2.93 11.18
CA HIS A 349 5.10 -3.32 9.78
C HIS A 349 3.86 -4.19 9.54
N ASP A 350 3.60 -5.18 10.39
CA ASP A 350 2.42 -6.05 10.29
C ASP A 350 1.11 -5.28 10.53
N ALA A 351 1.11 -4.33 11.46
CA ALA A 351 -0.02 -3.43 11.68
C ALA A 351 -0.26 -2.55 10.44
N TRP A 352 0.79 -1.91 9.93
CA TRP A 352 0.73 -1.09 8.72
C TRP A 352 0.22 -1.87 7.51
N ALA A 353 0.68 -3.10 7.29
CA ALA A 353 0.25 -3.92 6.15
C ALA A 353 -1.26 -4.23 6.21
N LYS A 354 -1.81 -4.49 7.42
CA LYS A 354 -3.24 -4.72 7.63
C LYS A 354 -4.05 -3.45 7.39
N ASP A 355 -3.59 -2.33 7.95
CA ASP A 355 -4.28 -1.04 7.82
C ASP A 355 -4.30 -0.59 6.36
N ARG A 356 -3.18 -0.71 5.63
CA ARG A 356 -3.12 -0.35 4.20
C ARG A 356 -4.02 -1.21 3.33
N LYS A 357 -4.10 -2.51 3.61
CA LYS A 357 -5.05 -3.39 2.90
C LYS A 357 -6.49 -2.94 3.12
N ALA A 358 -6.84 -2.50 4.33
CA ALA A 358 -8.16 -1.94 4.62
C ALA A 358 -8.37 -0.58 3.92
N GLU A 359 -7.39 0.31 3.93
CA GLU A 359 -7.44 1.60 3.23
C GLU A 359 -7.64 1.41 1.72
N TRP A 360 -6.84 0.57 1.06
CA TRP A 360 -6.97 0.36 -0.38
C TRP A 360 -8.27 -0.32 -0.78
N SER A 361 -8.92 -1.05 0.13
CA SER A 361 -10.22 -1.63 -0.13
C SER A 361 -11.30 -0.59 -0.46
N ILE A 362 -11.08 0.69 -0.12
CA ILE A 362 -11.94 1.81 -0.51
C ILE A 362 -12.09 1.91 -2.03
N TRP A 363 -11.03 1.63 -2.81
CA TRP A 363 -11.03 1.70 -4.28
C TRP A 363 -11.24 0.33 -4.94
N MET A 364 -11.46 -0.73 -4.15
CA MET A 364 -11.62 -2.10 -4.63
C MET A 364 -13.08 -2.54 -4.48
N VAL A 365 -13.70 -2.96 -5.59
CA VAL A 365 -15.07 -3.45 -5.61
C VAL A 365 -15.08 -4.95 -5.88
N TYR A 366 -15.52 -5.75 -4.92
CA TYR A 366 -15.51 -7.20 -5.07
C TYR A 366 -16.82 -7.74 -5.62
N SER A 367 -16.74 -8.70 -6.54
CA SER A 367 -17.84 -9.53 -7.00
C SER A 367 -17.42 -11.01 -7.01
N LYS A 368 -18.40 -11.89 -6.81
CA LYS A 368 -18.24 -13.32 -7.02
C LYS A 368 -18.96 -13.68 -8.31
N SER A 369 -18.33 -14.50 -9.13
CA SER A 369 -18.96 -15.08 -10.31
C SER A 369 -18.74 -16.58 -10.35
N GLU A 370 -19.70 -17.28 -10.93
CA GLU A 370 -19.54 -18.69 -11.26
C GLU A 370 -18.76 -18.82 -12.56
N MET A 371 -17.87 -19.80 -12.64
CA MET A 371 -17.21 -20.12 -13.88
C MET A 371 -18.27 -20.44 -14.95
N PRO A 372 -18.32 -19.69 -16.08
CA PRO A 372 -19.30 -19.95 -17.13
C PRO A 372 -19.23 -21.41 -17.55
N GLN A 373 -20.37 -22.10 -17.71
CA GLN A 373 -20.41 -23.45 -18.28
C GLN A 373 -20.18 -23.39 -19.80
N HIS A 374 -19.89 -24.53 -20.42
CA HIS A 374 -19.68 -24.63 -21.88
C HIS A 374 -20.69 -23.79 -22.65
N HIS A 375 -20.19 -22.87 -23.48
CA HIS A 375 -21.04 -22.09 -24.37
C HIS A 375 -21.47 -22.99 -25.54
N ILE A 376 -22.75 -23.37 -25.57
CA ILE A 376 -23.36 -24.15 -26.65
C ILE A 376 -24.00 -23.17 -27.64
N ASN A 377 -23.67 -23.31 -28.93
CA ASN A 377 -24.38 -22.57 -29.98
C ASN A 377 -25.84 -23.03 -30.02
N GLY A 378 -26.78 -22.10 -29.91
CA GLY A 378 -28.21 -22.41 -30.03
C GLY A 378 -28.55 -22.91 -31.43
N SER A 379 -28.40 -24.22 -31.67
CA SER A 379 -29.08 -24.88 -32.79
C SER A 379 -30.54 -25.07 -32.40
N SER A 380 -31.42 -24.30 -33.03
CA SER A 380 -32.81 -24.68 -33.17
C SER A 380 -32.90 -25.84 -34.16
N ASP A 381 -32.73 -27.06 -33.67
CA ASP A 381 -33.24 -28.25 -34.38
C ASP A 381 -34.41 -28.81 -33.57
N GLU A 382 -35.59 -28.71 -34.16
CA GLU A 382 -36.81 -29.36 -33.70
C GLU A 382 -36.64 -30.89 -33.66
N ARG A 383 -37.41 -31.50 -32.75
CA ARG A 383 -37.69 -32.94 -32.56
C ARG A 383 -36.69 -33.71 -31.69
N THR A 384 -36.98 -33.73 -30.39
CA THR A 384 -37.56 -34.94 -29.76
C THR A 384 -38.32 -34.55 -28.50
N THR A 385 -39.62 -34.78 -28.51
CA THR A 385 -40.50 -34.83 -27.35
C THR A 385 -40.07 -35.97 -26.42
N HIS A 386 -39.83 -35.71 -25.13
CA HIS A 386 -40.42 -36.43 -24.00
C HIS A 386 -40.05 -35.73 -22.68
N HIS A 387 -41.07 -35.51 -21.86
CA HIS A 387 -41.04 -34.83 -20.57
C HIS A 387 -40.15 -35.54 -19.54
N VAL A 388 -39.15 -34.83 -18.98
CA VAL A 388 -38.78 -34.94 -17.56
C VAL A 388 -38.48 -33.54 -17.05
N GLY A 389 -39.36 -33.04 -16.17
CA GLY A 389 -39.24 -31.72 -15.57
C GLY A 389 -38.13 -31.67 -14.53
N HIS A 390 -37.02 -31.02 -14.87
CA HIS A 390 -36.18 -30.35 -13.88
C HIS A 390 -36.14 -28.86 -14.19
N LYS A 391 -36.57 -28.08 -13.19
CA LYS A 391 -36.60 -26.62 -13.17
C LYS A 391 -35.27 -26.03 -13.69
N ARG A 392 -35.26 -25.66 -14.97
CA ARG A 392 -34.20 -24.89 -15.60
C ARG A 392 -34.44 -23.42 -15.25
N GLY A 393 -33.89 -22.98 -14.14
CA GLY A 393 -33.70 -21.55 -13.90
C GLY A 393 -32.59 -21.05 -14.82
N SER A 394 -32.85 -20.93 -16.13
CA SER A 394 -31.98 -20.13 -16.99
C SER A 394 -32.22 -18.69 -16.61
N SER A 395 -31.31 -18.12 -15.84
CA SER A 395 -31.18 -16.68 -15.73
C SER A 395 -30.72 -16.18 -17.10
N LEU A 396 -31.69 -15.97 -17.98
CA LEU A 396 -31.63 -15.07 -19.11
C LEU A 396 -31.41 -13.67 -18.52
N TRP A 397 -30.18 -13.39 -18.09
CA TRP A 397 -29.78 -12.06 -17.70
C TRP A 397 -29.96 -11.17 -18.92
N LYS A 398 -30.72 -10.09 -18.75
CA LYS A 398 -30.87 -8.98 -19.70
C LYS A 398 -29.50 -8.59 -20.28
N LEU A 399 -29.20 -9.05 -21.49
CA LEU A 399 -28.08 -8.60 -22.33
C LEU A 399 -28.46 -7.30 -23.08
N SER A 400 -29.07 -6.33 -22.39
CA SER A 400 -29.34 -5.02 -22.98
C SER A 400 -28.06 -4.22 -23.19
N ASP A 401 -27.11 -4.29 -22.25
CA ASP A 401 -25.98 -3.36 -22.18
C ASP A 401 -24.61 -4.04 -22.37
N ASP A 402 -23.66 -3.32 -22.99
CA ASP A 402 -22.28 -3.77 -23.22
C ASP A 402 -21.55 -4.00 -21.89
N PRO A 403 -20.97 -5.19 -21.62
CA PRO A 403 -20.26 -5.50 -20.38
C PRO A 403 -19.15 -4.51 -20.02
N ALA A 404 -18.41 -4.00 -21.02
CA ALA A 404 -17.37 -2.99 -20.80
C ALA A 404 -17.98 -1.68 -20.29
N HIS A 405 -19.08 -1.25 -20.91
CA HIS A 405 -19.80 -0.05 -20.51
C HIS A 405 -20.38 -0.19 -19.09
N MET A 406 -20.93 -1.35 -18.72
CA MET A 406 -21.42 -1.58 -17.36
C MET A 406 -20.29 -1.53 -16.31
N ALA A 407 -19.13 -2.11 -16.61
CA ALA A 407 -17.97 -2.06 -15.73
C ALA A 407 -17.48 -0.61 -15.53
N ALA A 408 -17.42 0.18 -16.62
CA ALA A 408 -17.09 1.60 -16.56
C ALA A 408 -18.09 2.40 -15.72
N MET A 409 -19.40 2.24 -15.98
CA MET A 409 -20.46 2.91 -15.22
C MET A 409 -20.41 2.57 -13.72
N ARG A 410 -20.15 1.30 -13.38
CA ARG A 410 -20.00 0.86 -11.99
C ARG A 410 -18.80 1.53 -11.31
N ALA A 411 -17.67 1.62 -12.00
CA ALA A 411 -16.49 2.30 -11.49
C ALA A 411 -16.74 3.81 -11.29
N ASP A 412 -17.41 4.48 -12.23
CA ASP A 412 -17.73 5.91 -12.13
C ASP A 412 -18.68 6.21 -10.97
N LEU A 413 -19.69 5.35 -10.74
CA LEU A 413 -20.58 5.47 -9.58
C LEU A 413 -19.81 5.33 -8.27
N HIS A 414 -18.88 4.37 -8.20
CA HIS A 414 -18.05 4.15 -7.02
C HIS A 414 -17.12 5.34 -6.76
N ARG A 415 -16.46 5.87 -7.80
CA ARG A 415 -15.62 7.08 -7.73
C ARG A 415 -16.39 8.28 -7.18
N ARG A 416 -17.62 8.51 -7.64
CA ARG A 416 -18.49 9.58 -7.12
C ARG A 416 -18.83 9.38 -5.65
N SER A 417 -19.04 8.13 -5.21
CA SER A 417 -19.28 7.83 -3.80
C SER A 417 -18.05 8.15 -2.95
N ILE A 418 -16.84 7.82 -3.41
CA ILE A 418 -15.58 8.13 -2.72
C ILE A 418 -15.39 9.63 -2.59
N GLY A 419 -15.68 10.41 -3.64
CA GLY A 419 -15.60 11.88 -3.60
C GLY A 419 -16.51 12.53 -2.54
N GLN A 420 -17.52 11.82 -2.05
CA GLN A 420 -18.40 12.27 -0.95
C GLN A 420 -17.98 11.74 0.42
N MET A 421 -17.02 10.82 0.50
CA MET A 421 -16.55 10.25 1.76
C MET A 421 -15.66 11.25 2.52
N LYS A 422 -15.93 11.41 3.81
CA LYS A 422 -15.02 12.10 4.73
C LYS A 422 -14.10 11.08 5.39
N ILE A 423 -12.85 11.02 4.91
CA ILE A 423 -11.83 10.13 5.48
C ILE A 423 -11.29 10.75 6.76
N ASN A 424 -11.90 10.38 7.90
CA ASN A 424 -11.57 10.89 9.23
C ASN A 424 -10.73 9.86 10.00
N ASN A 425 -9.56 9.49 9.46
CA ASN A 425 -8.68 8.51 10.10
C ASN A 425 -7.60 9.18 10.96
N ARG A 426 -7.14 8.50 12.02
CA ARG A 426 -5.96 8.87 12.81
C ARG A 426 -4.66 8.32 12.19
N SER A 427 -4.73 7.62 11.05
CA SER A 427 -3.56 7.06 10.36
C SER A 427 -2.79 8.13 9.58
N ILE A 428 -1.50 7.84 9.34
CA ILE A 428 -0.67 8.63 8.44
C ILE A 428 -1.16 8.40 7.01
N GLN A 429 -1.44 9.49 6.30
CA GLN A 429 -1.94 9.48 4.93
C GLN A 429 -0.78 9.66 3.95
N ASP A 430 -0.64 8.74 3.01
CA ASP A 430 0.27 8.90 1.88
C ASP A 430 -0.32 9.93 0.89
N MET A 431 0.37 11.06 0.71
CA MET A 431 -0.15 12.15 -0.12
C MET A 431 -0.26 11.77 -1.60
N GLN A 432 0.49 10.77 -2.07
CA GLN A 432 0.33 10.25 -3.43
C GLN A 432 -1.05 9.61 -3.66
N ILE A 433 -1.70 9.13 -2.59
CA ILE A 433 -3.03 8.50 -2.65
C ILE A 433 -4.12 9.48 -2.21
N PHE A 434 -3.87 10.25 -1.16
CA PHE A 434 -4.88 11.11 -0.52
C PHE A 434 -4.86 12.57 -0.99
N GLY A 435 -3.91 12.97 -1.85
CA GLY A 435 -3.91 14.28 -2.48
C GLY A 435 -5.17 14.51 -3.34
N ASP A 436 -5.50 13.55 -4.19
CA ASP A 436 -6.77 13.49 -4.92
C ASP A 436 -7.32 12.05 -4.94
N PRO A 437 -8.16 11.67 -3.94
CA PRO A 437 -8.77 10.34 -3.86
C PRO A 437 -9.60 9.94 -5.08
N SER A 438 -10.06 10.91 -5.88
CA SER A 438 -10.91 10.67 -7.05
C SER A 438 -10.10 10.30 -8.30
N ALA A 439 -8.84 10.73 -8.37
CA ALA A 439 -7.89 10.39 -9.43
C ALA A 439 -7.34 8.95 -9.31
N ILE A 440 -7.58 8.29 -8.19
CA ILE A 440 -7.11 6.93 -7.92
C ILE A 440 -7.89 5.90 -8.76
N PRO A 441 -7.21 4.89 -9.34
CA PRO A 441 -7.88 3.87 -10.15
C PRO A 441 -8.87 3.04 -9.32
N ILE A 442 -10.04 2.78 -9.89
CA ILE A 442 -11.03 1.86 -9.30
C ILE A 442 -10.79 0.46 -9.87
N VAL A 443 -10.67 -0.52 -8.99
CA VAL A 443 -10.46 -1.92 -9.40
C VAL A 443 -11.69 -2.74 -9.01
N ILE A 444 -12.35 -3.32 -10.00
CA ILE A 444 -13.47 -4.25 -9.79
C ILE A 444 -12.91 -5.67 -9.88
N VAL A 445 -12.86 -6.36 -8.75
CA VAL A 445 -12.28 -7.69 -8.61
C VAL A 445 -13.37 -8.75 -8.64
N GLU A 446 -13.33 -9.59 -9.67
CA GLU A 446 -14.24 -10.72 -9.86
C GLU A 446 -13.50 -12.03 -9.58
N ARG A 447 -13.86 -12.68 -8.47
CA ARG A 447 -13.35 -14.02 -8.16
C ARG A 447 -14.25 -15.07 -8.77
N VAL A 448 -13.69 -15.85 -9.69
CA VAL A 448 -14.40 -16.87 -10.46
C VAL A 448 -14.26 -18.23 -9.76
N LEU A 449 -15.38 -18.87 -9.43
CA LEU A 449 -15.41 -20.14 -8.70
C LEU A 449 -15.81 -21.31 -9.62
N ASN A 450 -15.11 -22.45 -9.50
CA ASN A 450 -15.51 -23.72 -10.11
C ASN A 450 -16.47 -24.44 -9.14
N THR A 451 -17.73 -24.70 -9.51
CA THR A 451 -18.71 -25.43 -8.67
C THR A 451 -18.68 -26.95 -8.95
N PRO A 452 -18.91 -27.79 -7.91
CA PRO A 452 -20.27 -28.20 -7.55
C PRO A 452 -20.57 -27.90 -6.06
N GLN A 453 -21.65 -27.18 -5.80
CA GLN A 453 -21.89 -26.56 -4.49
C GLN A 453 -22.59 -27.50 -3.49
N ARG A 454 -22.10 -27.54 -2.24
CA ARG A 454 -22.90 -27.50 -1.00
C ARG A 454 -21.99 -27.29 0.23
N SER A 455 -21.88 -26.06 0.72
CA SER A 455 -21.91 -25.77 2.17
C SER A 455 -22.13 -24.28 2.45
N LEU A 456 -22.87 -24.00 3.53
CA LEU A 456 -23.35 -22.72 3.98
C LEU A 456 -22.24 -21.82 4.59
N SER A 457 -22.31 -20.52 4.30
CA SER A 457 -22.04 -19.38 5.21
C SER A 457 -21.50 -18.18 4.41
N TYR A 458 -22.27 -17.09 4.40
CA TYR A 458 -22.04 -15.88 3.60
C TYR A 458 -20.77 -15.10 4.01
N ASN A 459 -20.23 -15.35 5.22
CA ASN A 459 -19.13 -14.57 5.82
C ASN A 459 -17.84 -15.35 6.11
N SER A 460 -17.73 -16.66 5.82
CA SER A 460 -16.59 -17.48 6.27
C SER A 460 -15.40 -17.54 5.29
N TYR A 461 -15.59 -17.20 4.01
CA TYR A 461 -14.58 -17.48 2.98
C TYR A 461 -13.44 -16.45 2.86
N MET A 462 -13.61 -15.23 3.41
CA MET A 462 -12.51 -14.26 3.47
C MET A 462 -11.44 -14.68 4.48
N LYS A 463 -11.86 -15.35 5.56
CA LYS A 463 -10.95 -15.94 6.56
C LYS A 463 -10.04 -17.03 6.01
N ASN A 464 -10.39 -17.71 4.91
CA ASN A 464 -9.58 -18.78 4.35
C ASN A 464 -8.40 -18.29 3.51
N LEU A 465 -8.37 -17.01 3.11
CA LEU A 465 -7.12 -16.38 2.66
C LEU A 465 -6.26 -15.97 3.87
N ASP A 466 -6.89 -15.63 4.99
CA ASP A 466 -6.24 -15.22 6.24
C ASP A 466 -5.74 -16.41 7.11
N LEU A 467 -6.22 -17.65 6.90
CA LEU A 467 -5.88 -18.80 7.75
C LEU A 467 -4.56 -19.50 7.40
N LYS A 468 -3.99 -19.22 6.21
CA LYS A 468 -2.71 -19.82 5.78
C LYS A 468 -1.48 -19.24 6.50
N ASP A 469 -1.67 -18.18 7.30
CA ASP A 469 -0.60 -17.55 8.09
C ASP A 469 -0.45 -18.12 9.51
N SER A 470 -1.20 -19.17 9.88
CA SER A 470 -1.00 -19.85 11.16
C SER A 470 -0.42 -21.25 10.97
N VAL A 471 0.77 -21.48 11.53
CA VAL A 471 1.29 -22.83 11.78
C VAL A 471 0.19 -23.64 12.49
N PRO A 472 -0.17 -24.85 12.04
CA PRO A 472 -1.20 -25.62 12.71
C PRO A 472 -0.67 -26.08 14.08
N SER A 473 -1.07 -25.37 15.14
CA SER A 473 -1.04 -25.89 16.50
C SER A 473 -2.11 -26.97 16.60
N ARG A 474 -1.74 -28.23 16.33
CA ARG A 474 -2.56 -29.38 16.72
C ARG A 474 -2.52 -29.49 18.24
N ILE A 475 -3.65 -29.23 18.87
CA ILE A 475 -3.93 -29.68 20.24
C ILE A 475 -4.28 -31.17 20.11
N ASP A 476 -3.29 -32.04 20.31
CA ASP A 476 -3.54 -33.44 20.63
C ASP A 476 -3.60 -33.56 22.16
N VAL A 477 -4.72 -34.10 22.63
CA VAL A 477 -4.97 -34.42 24.03
C VAL A 477 -4.12 -35.64 24.42
N SER A 478 -3.08 -35.37 25.21
CA SER A 478 -2.35 -36.21 26.18
C SER A 478 -2.41 -37.76 26.10
N SER A 479 -1.22 -38.37 26.06
CA SER A 479 -0.81 -39.40 27.04
C SER A 479 0.72 -39.39 27.19
N GLU A 480 1.19 -39.49 28.43
CA GLU A 480 2.59 -39.37 28.86
C GLU A 480 3.48 -40.51 28.35
N ASP A 481 4.70 -40.19 27.88
CA ASP A 481 5.93 -40.75 28.48
C ASP A 481 7.20 -40.06 27.93
N GLY A 482 8.22 -39.92 28.79
CA GLY A 482 9.33 -38.97 28.60
C GLY A 482 10.40 -39.34 27.56
N LYS A 483 10.98 -38.31 26.91
CA LYS A 483 12.42 -38.15 26.56
C LYS A 483 12.71 -36.78 25.90
N LYS A 484 13.93 -36.26 26.17
CA LYS A 484 14.51 -34.95 25.80
C LYS A 484 14.44 -34.56 24.29
N PRO A 485 14.57 -33.26 23.94
CA PRO A 485 14.21 -32.73 22.63
C PRO A 485 15.32 -32.92 21.59
N SER A 486 14.94 -33.19 20.34
CA SER A 486 15.83 -33.09 19.19
C SER A 486 15.11 -32.45 18.00
N SER A 487 15.88 -31.65 17.26
CA SER A 487 15.63 -31.16 15.90
C SER A 487 14.62 -30.02 15.71
N ALA A 488 15.17 -28.80 15.63
CA ALA A 488 14.56 -27.64 14.99
C ALA A 488 14.13 -27.96 13.54
N THR A 489 12.87 -27.69 13.22
CA THR A 489 12.34 -27.79 11.85
C THR A 489 12.92 -26.66 11.01
N THR A 490 13.98 -26.96 10.27
CA THR A 490 14.60 -26.04 9.30
C THR A 490 13.56 -25.59 8.27
N ALA A 491 13.20 -24.30 8.25
CA ALA A 491 12.30 -23.73 7.25
C ALA A 491 12.84 -23.98 5.83
N LYS A 492 12.06 -24.65 4.98
CA LYS A 492 12.40 -24.84 3.55
C LYS A 492 12.50 -23.46 2.89
N LYS A 493 13.67 -23.09 2.37
CA LYS A 493 13.85 -21.87 1.57
C LYS A 493 13.19 -22.07 0.21
N VAL A 494 12.00 -21.53 0.01
CA VAL A 494 11.36 -21.42 -1.33
C VAL A 494 12.10 -20.36 -2.14
N ARG A 495 12.26 -20.57 -3.45
CA ARG A 495 12.84 -19.57 -4.36
C ARG A 495 11.81 -19.14 -5.39
N ASP A 496 11.50 -17.86 -5.35
CA ASP A 496 10.56 -17.24 -6.27
C ASP A 496 11.30 -16.62 -7.45
N LEU A 497 11.03 -17.15 -8.65
CA LEU A 497 11.54 -16.62 -9.91
C LEU A 497 10.40 -15.97 -10.68
N LYS A 498 10.57 -14.68 -10.97
CA LYS A 498 9.57 -13.89 -11.70
C LYS A 498 10.13 -13.54 -13.08
N ILE A 499 9.41 -13.94 -14.13
CA ILE A 499 9.70 -13.54 -15.49
C ILE A 499 8.76 -12.41 -15.84
N VAL A 500 9.36 -11.30 -16.19
CA VAL A 500 8.67 -10.08 -16.54
C VAL A 500 8.88 -9.90 -18.03
N GLY A 501 7.82 -9.49 -18.75
CA GLY A 501 7.91 -9.13 -20.15
C GLY A 501 8.89 -7.97 -20.41
N HIS A 502 8.63 -7.19 -21.46
CA HIS A 502 9.58 -6.19 -21.96
C HIS A 502 10.22 -5.33 -20.85
N HIS A 503 11.54 -5.18 -20.91
CA HIS A 503 12.36 -4.75 -19.77
C HIS A 503 12.17 -3.27 -19.35
N LEU A 504 11.57 -2.45 -20.22
CA LEU A 504 11.18 -1.07 -19.92
C LEU A 504 9.74 -0.97 -19.41
N ASP A 505 8.85 -1.78 -19.97
CA ASP A 505 7.40 -1.66 -19.82
C ASP A 505 6.95 -2.05 -18.41
N LEU A 506 7.53 -3.10 -17.86
CA LEU A 506 7.04 -3.72 -16.62
C LEU A 506 7.91 -3.40 -15.38
N ARG A 507 8.67 -2.31 -15.44
CA ARG A 507 9.55 -1.86 -14.34
C ARG A 507 8.78 -1.58 -13.05
N LEU A 508 7.59 -0.99 -13.13
CA LEU A 508 6.76 -0.74 -11.94
C LEU A 508 6.39 -2.05 -11.24
N VAL A 509 5.90 -3.04 -11.99
CA VAL A 509 5.55 -4.35 -11.44
C VAL A 509 6.76 -5.02 -10.79
N ARG A 510 7.94 -4.95 -11.44
CA ARG A 510 9.20 -5.44 -10.87
C ARG A 510 9.54 -4.74 -9.55
N ASN A 511 9.46 -3.40 -9.51
CA ASN A 511 9.78 -2.61 -8.32
C ASN A 511 8.85 -2.99 -7.15
N GLN A 512 7.55 -3.12 -7.40
CA GLN A 512 6.58 -3.51 -6.39
C GLN A 512 6.82 -4.95 -5.88
N TRP A 513 7.29 -5.89 -6.71
CA TRP A 513 7.68 -7.22 -6.22
C TRP A 513 8.89 -7.17 -5.31
N LEU A 514 9.89 -6.37 -5.67
CA LEU A 514 11.08 -6.21 -4.86
C LEU A 514 10.77 -5.53 -3.52
N LEU A 515 9.76 -4.65 -3.47
CA LEU A 515 9.24 -4.09 -2.22
C LEU A 515 8.54 -5.15 -1.35
N LEU A 516 7.80 -6.08 -1.97
CA LEU A 516 7.11 -7.17 -1.25
C LEU A 516 8.06 -8.27 -0.74
N ASP A 517 9.06 -8.63 -1.54
CA ASP A 517 10.12 -9.57 -1.18
C ASP A 517 11.42 -9.24 -1.93
N PRO A 518 12.39 -8.61 -1.25
CA PRO A 518 13.71 -8.31 -1.78
C PRO A 518 14.50 -9.52 -2.32
N LYS A 519 14.14 -10.75 -1.89
CA LYS A 519 14.84 -11.99 -2.27
C LYS A 519 14.39 -12.53 -3.62
N ILE A 520 13.31 -11.99 -4.19
CA ILE A 520 12.81 -12.41 -5.51
C ILE A 520 13.90 -12.23 -6.57
N GLU A 521 14.06 -13.26 -7.39
CA GLU A 521 14.92 -13.22 -8.57
C GLU A 521 14.05 -12.94 -9.79
N PHE A 522 14.45 -11.98 -10.63
CA PHE A 522 13.68 -11.62 -11.81
C PHE A 522 14.49 -11.70 -13.10
N LEU A 523 13.78 -11.96 -14.20
CA LEU A 523 14.25 -11.80 -15.57
C LEU A 523 13.35 -10.77 -16.24
N MET A 524 13.92 -9.65 -16.68
CA MET A 524 13.25 -8.73 -17.59
C MET A 524 13.61 -9.16 -19.02
N SER A 525 12.64 -9.56 -19.84
CA SER A 525 12.94 -10.13 -21.16
C SER A 525 13.42 -9.08 -22.15
N GLU A 526 14.52 -9.38 -22.83
CA GLU A 526 15.13 -8.57 -23.91
C GLU A 526 15.08 -9.31 -25.25
N ALA A 527 14.82 -10.62 -25.24
CA ALA A 527 14.86 -11.50 -26.41
C ALA A 527 14.03 -11.04 -27.63
N ASN A 528 13.03 -10.17 -27.42
CA ASN A 528 12.13 -9.67 -28.46
C ASN A 528 12.17 -8.15 -28.71
N GLU A 529 12.99 -7.39 -27.98
CA GLU A 529 13.00 -5.92 -27.98
C GLU A 529 13.10 -5.28 -29.39
N GLU A 530 14.05 -5.73 -30.21
CA GLU A 530 14.25 -5.21 -31.56
C GLU A 530 13.42 -5.93 -32.65
N LYS A 531 12.62 -6.93 -32.27
CA LYS A 531 11.98 -7.88 -33.20
C LYS A 531 10.55 -8.21 -32.78
N THR A 532 9.74 -7.16 -32.62
CA THR A 532 8.35 -7.22 -32.13
C THR A 532 7.29 -7.40 -33.22
N SER A 533 7.68 -7.39 -34.50
CA SER A 533 6.77 -7.46 -35.66
C SER A 533 6.75 -8.82 -36.38
N GLY A 534 7.55 -9.80 -35.92
CA GLY A 534 7.72 -11.11 -36.53
C GLY A 534 6.62 -12.13 -36.20
N ASP A 535 6.84 -13.41 -36.51
CA ASP A 535 5.91 -14.50 -36.16
C ASP A 535 5.89 -14.75 -34.64
N PHE A 536 4.72 -14.93 -34.05
CA PHE A 536 4.57 -15.29 -32.63
C PHE A 536 5.30 -16.57 -32.24
N ARG A 537 5.39 -17.56 -33.13
CA ARG A 537 6.10 -18.82 -32.91
C ARG A 537 7.58 -18.55 -32.65
N GLU A 538 8.20 -17.71 -33.47
CA GLU A 538 9.61 -17.33 -33.31
C GLU A 538 9.82 -16.46 -32.06
N MET A 539 8.91 -15.52 -31.80
CA MET A 539 8.96 -14.68 -30.60
C MET A 539 8.82 -15.52 -29.32
N GLY A 540 7.92 -16.50 -29.32
CA GLY A 540 7.70 -17.44 -28.22
C GLY A 540 8.91 -18.35 -27.99
N LEU A 541 9.50 -18.90 -29.05
CA LEU A 541 10.70 -19.73 -28.95
C LEU A 541 11.88 -18.95 -28.36
N ARG A 542 12.09 -17.70 -28.81
CA ARG A 542 13.15 -16.83 -28.25
C ARG A 542 12.95 -16.56 -26.76
N LEU A 543 11.73 -16.23 -26.36
CA LEU A 543 11.40 -16.05 -24.93
C LEU A 543 11.61 -17.34 -24.14
N ALA A 544 11.16 -18.49 -24.66
CA ALA A 544 11.36 -19.79 -24.00
C ALA A 544 12.85 -20.09 -23.78
N GLN A 545 13.70 -19.85 -24.78
CA GLN A 545 15.14 -20.05 -24.68
C GLN A 545 15.79 -19.13 -23.63
N GLU A 546 15.42 -17.85 -23.59
CA GLU A 546 15.90 -16.89 -22.61
C GLU A 546 15.51 -17.30 -21.18
N VAL A 547 14.25 -17.69 -20.99
CA VAL A 547 13.72 -18.19 -19.71
C VAL A 547 14.47 -19.43 -19.24
N ILE A 548 14.68 -20.41 -20.13
CA ILE A 548 15.38 -21.65 -19.80
C ILE A 548 16.84 -21.36 -19.43
N SER A 549 17.51 -20.46 -20.15
CA SER A 549 18.88 -20.03 -19.85
C SER A 549 18.96 -19.41 -18.46
N PHE A 550 18.02 -18.52 -18.13
CA PHE A 550 17.91 -17.93 -16.81
C PHE A 550 17.67 -18.96 -15.71
N LEU A 551 16.71 -19.87 -15.90
CA LEU A 551 16.37 -20.92 -14.94
C LEU A 551 17.56 -21.84 -14.69
N LYS A 552 18.22 -22.33 -15.75
CA LYS A 552 19.43 -23.17 -15.64
C LYS A 552 20.51 -22.47 -14.83
N LYS A 553 20.84 -21.21 -15.15
CA LYS A 553 21.82 -20.42 -14.40
C LYS A 553 21.49 -20.32 -12.90
N LYS A 554 20.21 -20.13 -12.57
CA LYS A 554 19.76 -20.02 -11.17
C LYS A 554 19.72 -21.37 -10.44
N MET A 555 19.31 -22.43 -11.13
CA MET A 555 19.30 -23.80 -10.61
C MET A 555 20.72 -24.32 -10.39
N ASP A 556 21.66 -24.05 -11.31
CA ASP A 556 23.07 -24.42 -11.17
C ASP A 556 23.72 -23.70 -9.99
N LYS A 557 23.44 -22.39 -9.83
CA LYS A 557 23.87 -21.64 -8.66
C LYS A 557 23.24 -22.21 -7.38
N ALA A 558 21.98 -22.66 -7.42
CA ALA A 558 21.33 -23.29 -6.29
C ALA A 558 22.05 -24.58 -5.87
N ALA A 559 22.27 -25.49 -6.82
CA ALA A 559 22.90 -26.79 -6.60
C ALA A 559 24.29 -26.68 -5.97
N LYS A 560 25.05 -25.62 -6.30
CA LYS A 560 26.39 -25.37 -5.74
C LYS A 560 26.40 -24.94 -4.26
N TYR A 561 25.34 -24.32 -3.75
CA TYR A 561 25.30 -23.72 -2.40
C TYR A 561 24.28 -24.38 -1.45
N GLY A 562 23.67 -25.53 -1.82
CA GLY A 562 22.77 -26.32 -0.96
C GLY A 562 21.50 -26.80 -1.68
N ARG A 563 20.67 -27.61 -0.98
CA ARG A 563 19.45 -28.24 -1.55
C ARG A 563 18.57 -27.22 -2.30
N LEU A 564 18.17 -27.58 -3.52
CA LEU A 564 17.18 -26.84 -4.30
C LEU A 564 15.91 -26.67 -3.45
N GLY A 565 15.50 -25.43 -3.23
CA GLY A 565 14.20 -25.12 -2.66
C GLY A 565 13.07 -25.44 -3.63
N ASP A 566 11.83 -25.32 -3.17
CA ASP A 566 10.67 -25.32 -4.06
C ASP A 566 10.79 -24.09 -5.00
N ILE A 567 10.64 -24.31 -6.31
CA ILE A 567 10.78 -23.27 -7.33
C ILE A 567 9.39 -22.82 -7.75
N LYS A 568 9.11 -21.53 -7.61
CA LYS A 568 7.90 -20.90 -8.14
C LYS A 568 8.25 -20.03 -9.33
N LEU A 569 7.76 -20.40 -10.51
CA LEU A 569 7.95 -19.65 -11.75
C LEU A 569 6.70 -18.84 -12.07
N SER A 570 6.80 -17.52 -12.06
CA SER A 570 5.67 -16.63 -12.39
C SER A 570 5.95 -15.81 -13.64
N PHE A 571 4.91 -15.49 -14.40
CA PHE A 571 4.98 -14.70 -15.63
C PHE A 571 4.09 -13.46 -15.55
N VAL A 572 4.59 -12.31 -16.01
CA VAL A 572 3.80 -11.10 -16.26
C VAL A 572 3.92 -10.70 -17.72
N GLY A 573 2.77 -10.59 -18.39
CA GLY A 573 2.68 -10.07 -19.75
C GLY A 573 1.82 -8.81 -19.82
N HIS A 574 2.23 -7.86 -20.64
CA HIS A 574 1.37 -6.76 -21.07
C HIS A 574 1.06 -6.90 -22.56
N SER A 575 -0.20 -6.63 -22.93
CA SER A 575 -0.62 -6.60 -24.33
C SER A 575 -0.22 -7.89 -25.07
N ILE A 576 0.38 -7.75 -26.25
CA ILE A 576 0.93 -8.81 -27.09
C ILE A 576 1.93 -9.73 -26.37
N GLY A 577 2.61 -9.25 -25.33
CA GLY A 577 3.52 -10.05 -24.50
C GLY A 577 2.84 -11.27 -23.87
N ASN A 578 1.54 -11.18 -23.58
CA ASN A 578 0.74 -12.32 -23.11
C ASN A 578 0.62 -13.44 -24.15
N VAL A 579 0.54 -13.09 -25.44
CA VAL A 579 0.51 -14.07 -26.53
C VAL A 579 1.88 -14.73 -26.67
N ILE A 580 2.96 -13.95 -26.57
CA ILE A 580 4.34 -14.45 -26.62
C ILE A 580 4.60 -15.42 -25.46
N ILE A 581 4.18 -15.08 -24.24
CA ILE A 581 4.29 -15.96 -23.06
C ILE A 581 3.55 -17.27 -23.28
N ARG A 582 2.29 -17.22 -23.72
CA ARG A 582 1.51 -18.44 -24.00
C ARG A 582 2.17 -19.28 -25.09
N THR A 583 2.77 -18.65 -26.09
CA THR A 583 3.50 -19.34 -27.16
C THR A 583 4.78 -19.99 -26.65
N ALA A 584 5.53 -19.32 -25.79
CA ALA A 584 6.71 -19.88 -25.13
C ALA A 584 6.36 -21.09 -24.26
N ILE A 585 5.25 -21.03 -23.52
CA ILE A 585 4.76 -22.14 -22.68
C ILE A 585 4.29 -23.33 -23.52
N ALA A 586 3.71 -23.07 -24.70
CA ALA A 586 3.30 -24.12 -25.63
C ALA A 586 4.49 -24.81 -26.32
N ASP A 587 5.69 -24.23 -26.27
CA ASP A 587 6.87 -24.80 -26.91
C ASP A 587 7.40 -26.00 -26.11
N THR A 588 7.77 -27.06 -26.85
CA THR A 588 8.33 -28.30 -26.29
C THR A 588 9.56 -28.08 -25.40
N VAL A 589 10.35 -27.03 -25.64
CA VAL A 589 11.53 -26.74 -24.81
C VAL A 589 11.16 -26.39 -23.35
N MET A 590 9.94 -25.89 -23.12
CA MET A 590 9.44 -25.53 -21.79
C MET A 590 8.83 -26.70 -21.02
N GLU A 591 8.56 -27.83 -21.67
CA GLU A 591 7.89 -29.00 -21.08
C GLU A 591 8.49 -29.44 -19.72
N PRO A 592 9.83 -29.51 -19.53
CA PRO A 592 10.42 -29.90 -18.25
C PRO A 592 10.19 -28.89 -17.10
N TYR A 593 9.76 -27.67 -17.42
CA TYR A 593 9.62 -26.57 -16.46
C TYR A 593 8.16 -26.24 -16.14
N LEU A 594 7.19 -26.84 -16.84
CA LEU A 594 5.76 -26.56 -16.67
C LEU A 594 5.26 -26.84 -15.25
N GLY A 595 5.86 -27.82 -14.55
CA GLY A 595 5.50 -28.16 -13.17
C GLY A 595 5.88 -27.10 -12.13
N TYR A 596 6.73 -26.12 -12.49
CA TYR A 596 7.12 -25.02 -11.61
C TYR A 596 6.22 -23.78 -11.76
N LEU A 597 5.28 -23.79 -12.70
CA LEU A 597 4.43 -22.62 -12.98
C LEU A 597 3.52 -22.29 -11.80
N HIS A 598 3.61 -21.05 -11.33
CA HIS A 598 2.93 -20.59 -10.12
C HIS A 598 1.90 -19.52 -10.43
N THR A 599 2.33 -18.30 -10.81
CA THR A 599 1.42 -17.17 -11.04
C THR A 599 1.55 -16.65 -12.47
N TYR A 600 0.43 -16.49 -13.16
CA TYR A 600 0.34 -15.77 -14.43
C TYR A 600 -0.49 -14.50 -14.24
N LEU A 601 0.13 -13.34 -14.46
CA LEU A 601 -0.52 -12.03 -14.42
C LEU A 601 -0.54 -11.44 -15.83
N SER A 602 -1.74 -11.30 -16.39
CA SER A 602 -1.96 -10.73 -17.72
C SER A 602 -2.53 -9.33 -17.61
N LEU A 603 -1.74 -8.32 -18.01
CA LEU A 603 -2.18 -6.93 -18.17
C LEU A 603 -2.69 -6.72 -19.61
N SER A 604 -3.99 -6.55 -19.80
CA SER A 604 -4.63 -6.33 -21.11
C SER A 604 -4.17 -7.32 -22.19
N GLY A 605 -4.15 -8.63 -21.93
CA GLY A 605 -3.67 -9.62 -22.90
C GLY A 605 -4.74 -10.01 -23.94
N PRO A 606 -4.49 -9.95 -25.27
CA PRO A 606 -5.49 -10.33 -26.27
C PRO A 606 -5.64 -11.86 -26.39
N HIS A 607 -6.10 -12.56 -25.34
CA HIS A 607 -6.10 -14.04 -25.25
C HIS A 607 -7.00 -14.80 -26.22
N LEU A 608 -7.92 -14.11 -26.92
CA LEU A 608 -8.78 -14.63 -27.98
C LEU A 608 -8.56 -13.88 -29.31
N GLY A 609 -7.51 -13.07 -29.38
CA GLY A 609 -7.19 -12.23 -30.54
C GLY A 609 -8.24 -11.16 -30.82
N TYR A 610 -8.26 -10.68 -32.06
CA TYR A 610 -9.03 -9.50 -32.49
C TYR A 610 -10.28 -9.85 -33.29
N LEU A 611 -10.75 -11.10 -33.19
CA LEU A 611 -11.78 -11.65 -34.05
C LEU A 611 -13.12 -10.89 -33.97
N TYR A 612 -13.48 -10.41 -32.78
CA TYR A 612 -14.67 -9.59 -32.51
C TYR A 612 -14.32 -8.21 -31.93
N SER A 613 -13.31 -7.53 -32.49
CA SER A 613 -12.95 -6.16 -32.10
C SER A 613 -14.06 -5.15 -32.45
N SER A 614 -14.55 -4.40 -31.46
CA SER A 614 -15.61 -3.39 -31.62
C SER A 614 -15.10 -1.99 -31.97
N ASN A 615 -13.80 -1.70 -31.81
CA ASN A 615 -13.24 -0.36 -32.02
C ASN A 615 -12.92 -0.10 -33.50
N SER A 616 -13.80 0.63 -34.19
CA SER A 616 -13.68 0.95 -35.63
C SER A 616 -12.40 1.75 -35.97
N LEU A 617 -11.99 2.69 -35.13
CA LEU A 617 -10.79 3.52 -35.36
C LEU A 617 -9.52 2.68 -35.24
N PHE A 618 -9.43 1.87 -34.20
CA PHE A 618 -8.32 0.94 -34.05
C PHE A 618 -8.29 -0.09 -35.20
N ASN A 619 -9.44 -0.66 -35.57
CA ASN A 619 -9.55 -1.60 -36.68
C ASN A 619 -9.10 -0.98 -38.02
N SER A 620 -9.43 0.29 -38.24
CA SER A 620 -8.98 1.05 -39.42
C SER A 620 -7.46 1.26 -39.41
N GLY A 621 -6.88 1.62 -38.27
CA GLY A 621 -5.42 1.72 -38.09
C GLY A 621 -4.71 0.38 -38.29
N LEU A 622 -5.29 -0.71 -37.79
CA LEU A 622 -4.79 -2.07 -37.95
C LEU A 622 -4.83 -2.51 -39.41
N TRP A 623 -5.90 -2.16 -40.14
CA TRP A 623 -5.99 -2.40 -41.58
C TRP A 623 -4.91 -1.66 -42.37
N VAL A 624 -4.62 -0.40 -42.01
CA VAL A 624 -3.50 0.37 -42.58
C VAL A 624 -2.17 -0.33 -42.26
N LEU A 625 -1.91 -0.71 -41.02
CA LEU A 625 -0.68 -1.40 -40.63
C LEU A 625 -0.49 -2.74 -41.36
N LYS A 626 -1.55 -3.51 -41.55
CA LYS A 626 -1.53 -4.73 -42.36
C LYS A 626 -1.12 -4.43 -43.80
N LYS A 627 -1.79 -3.45 -44.42
CA LYS A 627 -1.62 -3.14 -45.85
C LYS A 627 -0.26 -2.51 -46.16
N PHE A 628 0.29 -1.70 -45.24
CA PHE A 628 1.49 -0.91 -45.48
C PHE A 628 2.75 -1.45 -44.80
N LYS A 629 2.65 -2.20 -43.69
CA LYS A 629 3.82 -2.79 -43.01
C LYS A 629 3.90 -4.32 -43.10
N GLY A 630 2.84 -5.02 -43.53
CA GLY A 630 2.86 -6.47 -43.77
C GLY A 630 3.31 -7.32 -42.56
N THR A 631 3.05 -6.84 -41.34
CA THR A 631 3.59 -7.49 -40.12
C THR A 631 2.85 -8.79 -39.80
N GLN A 632 3.59 -9.89 -39.72
CA GLN A 632 3.06 -11.25 -39.58
C GLN A 632 2.28 -11.44 -38.27
N CYS A 633 2.75 -10.86 -37.16
CA CYS A 633 2.02 -10.89 -35.89
C CYS A 633 0.63 -10.25 -35.98
N ILE A 634 0.46 -9.19 -36.77
CA ILE A 634 -0.86 -8.56 -36.94
C ILE A 634 -1.79 -9.47 -37.73
N HIS A 635 -1.29 -10.17 -38.75
CA HIS A 635 -2.08 -11.18 -39.47
C HIS A 635 -2.55 -12.30 -38.52
N GLN A 636 -1.65 -12.80 -37.66
CA GLN A 636 -1.97 -13.81 -36.65
C GLN A 636 -2.94 -13.31 -35.57
N LEU A 637 -2.80 -12.07 -35.08
CA LEU A 637 -3.72 -11.46 -34.10
C LEU A 637 -5.15 -11.33 -34.63
N THR A 638 -5.31 -11.24 -35.94
CA THR A 638 -6.57 -10.91 -36.60
C THR A 638 -7.10 -12.04 -37.48
N PHE A 639 -6.53 -13.25 -37.36
CA PHE A 639 -7.00 -14.44 -38.05
C PHE A 639 -6.98 -14.29 -39.58
N THR A 640 -5.94 -13.63 -40.09
CA THR A 640 -5.71 -13.42 -41.53
C THR A 640 -4.38 -14.00 -42.01
N ASP A 641 -3.78 -14.86 -41.19
CA ASP A 641 -2.59 -15.65 -41.49
C ASP A 641 -2.90 -16.95 -42.24
N ASP A 642 -4.17 -17.41 -42.22
CA ASP A 642 -4.66 -18.57 -42.96
C ASP A 642 -6.11 -18.30 -43.45
N PRO A 643 -6.50 -18.76 -44.66
CA PRO A 643 -7.88 -18.63 -45.14
C PRO A 643 -8.91 -19.42 -44.31
N ASP A 644 -8.51 -20.51 -43.66
CA ASP A 644 -9.36 -21.27 -42.74
C ASP A 644 -9.04 -20.86 -41.29
N ILE A 645 -10.05 -20.33 -40.60
CA ILE A 645 -9.93 -19.87 -39.22
C ILE A 645 -9.43 -20.98 -38.28
N CYS A 646 -9.79 -22.25 -38.54
CA CYS A 646 -9.36 -23.39 -37.73
C CYS A 646 -7.86 -23.72 -37.93
N ASN A 647 -7.24 -23.22 -39.00
CA ASN A 647 -5.82 -23.40 -39.27
C ASN A 647 -4.94 -22.23 -38.84
N THR A 648 -5.56 -21.09 -38.48
CA THR A 648 -4.85 -19.91 -37.98
C THR A 648 -4.01 -20.22 -36.74
N PHE A 649 -2.93 -19.46 -36.57
CA PHE A 649 -2.06 -19.52 -35.41
C PHE A 649 -2.84 -19.42 -34.10
N PHE A 650 -3.72 -18.42 -34.01
CA PHE A 650 -4.39 -18.07 -32.76
C PHE A 650 -5.40 -19.14 -32.33
N TYR A 651 -6.14 -19.71 -33.29
CA TYR A 651 -7.03 -20.85 -33.02
C TYR A 651 -6.25 -22.05 -32.46
N LYS A 652 -5.11 -22.39 -33.09
CA LYS A 652 -4.23 -23.48 -32.64
C LYS A 652 -3.67 -23.21 -31.25
N LEU A 653 -3.25 -21.97 -30.94
CA LEU A 653 -2.72 -21.59 -29.63
C LEU A 653 -3.75 -21.76 -28.50
N CYS A 654 -5.02 -21.41 -28.73
CA CYS A 654 -6.08 -21.59 -27.73
C CYS A 654 -6.36 -23.06 -27.39
N LYS A 655 -6.03 -23.99 -28.29
CA LYS A 655 -6.17 -25.44 -28.05
C LYS A 655 -4.96 -26.03 -27.31
N GLN A 656 -3.86 -25.29 -27.18
CA GLN A 656 -2.67 -25.73 -26.43
C GLN A 656 -2.82 -25.47 -24.92
N LYS A 657 -2.20 -26.34 -24.11
CA LYS A 657 -2.19 -26.27 -22.63
C LYS A 657 -1.27 -25.17 -22.12
N THR A 658 -1.72 -23.93 -22.24
CA THR A 658 -0.94 -22.73 -21.91
C THR A 658 -1.32 -22.11 -20.57
N LEU A 659 -2.50 -22.48 -20.03
CA LEU A 659 -3.04 -21.94 -18.77
C LEU A 659 -3.16 -23.01 -17.67
N GLU A 660 -3.28 -24.29 -18.05
CA GLU A 660 -3.57 -25.42 -17.14
C GLU A 660 -2.54 -25.60 -16.03
N ASN A 661 -1.27 -25.28 -16.25
CA ASN A 661 -0.22 -25.58 -15.27
C ASN A 661 -0.03 -24.48 -14.20
N PHE A 662 -0.70 -23.32 -14.32
CA PHE A 662 -0.58 -22.25 -13.33
C PHE A 662 -1.49 -22.49 -12.11
N LYS A 663 -0.95 -22.19 -10.92
CA LYS A 663 -1.71 -22.17 -9.65
C LYS A 663 -2.59 -20.94 -9.50
N ASN A 664 -2.09 -19.78 -9.94
CA ASN A 664 -2.78 -18.50 -9.88
C ASN A 664 -2.83 -17.87 -11.28
N ILE A 665 -4.01 -17.50 -11.74
CA ILE A 665 -4.21 -16.82 -13.02
C ILE A 665 -5.00 -15.54 -12.75
N ILE A 666 -4.40 -14.41 -13.07
CA ILE A 666 -4.94 -13.08 -12.85
C ILE A 666 -5.03 -12.36 -14.19
N LEU A 667 -6.24 -12.06 -14.63
CA LEU A 667 -6.50 -11.31 -15.85
C LEU A 667 -6.94 -9.90 -15.48
N LEU A 668 -6.12 -8.92 -15.83
CA LEU A 668 -6.43 -7.50 -15.65
C LEU A 668 -6.83 -6.90 -17.00
N SER A 669 -7.98 -6.25 -17.02
CA SER A 669 -8.55 -5.57 -18.19
C SER A 669 -8.95 -4.16 -17.81
N SER A 670 -9.06 -3.26 -18.78
CA SER A 670 -9.71 -1.97 -18.59
C SER A 670 -10.87 -1.83 -19.56
N PRO A 671 -12.07 -1.40 -19.12
CA PRO A 671 -13.15 -1.07 -20.04
C PRO A 671 -12.85 0.16 -20.91
N GLN A 672 -11.81 0.94 -20.54
CA GLN A 672 -11.34 2.11 -21.30
C GLN A 672 -10.23 1.74 -22.32
N ASP A 673 -9.76 0.49 -22.32
CA ASP A 673 -8.76 0.01 -23.27
C ASP A 673 -9.40 -0.18 -24.65
N GLY A 674 -9.00 0.68 -25.59
CA GLY A 674 -9.46 0.60 -26.97
C GLY A 674 -8.53 -0.18 -27.90
N TYR A 675 -7.38 -0.64 -27.40
CA TYR A 675 -6.37 -1.39 -28.15
C TYR A 675 -6.62 -2.88 -28.07
N VAL A 676 -7.06 -3.42 -26.94
CA VAL A 676 -7.31 -4.85 -26.76
C VAL A 676 -8.81 -5.07 -26.56
N PRO A 677 -9.47 -5.95 -27.34
CA PRO A 677 -10.89 -6.21 -27.16
C PRO A 677 -11.18 -6.69 -25.73
N TYR A 678 -12.11 -6.01 -25.06
CA TYR A 678 -12.43 -6.24 -23.64
C TYR A 678 -12.69 -7.72 -23.29
N HIS A 679 -13.53 -8.40 -24.07
CA HIS A 679 -13.83 -9.82 -23.87
C HIS A 679 -12.61 -10.74 -24.09
N SER A 680 -11.69 -10.35 -24.98
CA SER A 680 -10.45 -11.08 -25.22
C SER A 680 -9.49 -10.93 -24.04
N ALA A 681 -9.38 -9.74 -23.44
CA ALA A 681 -8.58 -9.52 -22.22
C ALA A 681 -9.03 -10.40 -21.05
N ARG A 682 -10.32 -10.71 -21.00
CA ARG A 682 -10.96 -11.41 -19.89
C ARG A 682 -11.17 -12.91 -20.13
N ILE A 683 -10.94 -13.41 -21.34
CA ILE A 683 -11.32 -14.78 -21.75
C ILE A 683 -12.83 -14.97 -21.49
N GLU A 684 -13.65 -14.14 -22.13
CA GLU A 684 -15.11 -14.13 -22.01
C GLU A 684 -15.78 -14.05 -23.38
N SER A 685 -17.07 -14.42 -23.41
CA SER A 685 -17.90 -14.24 -24.61
C SER A 685 -18.33 -12.77 -24.76
N CYS A 686 -18.70 -12.37 -25.97
CA CYS A 686 -19.20 -11.04 -26.27
C CYS A 686 -20.53 -11.08 -27.02
N LYS A 687 -21.28 -9.98 -27.00
CA LYS A 687 -22.60 -9.88 -27.65
C LYS A 687 -22.53 -10.23 -29.14
N ALA A 688 -21.50 -9.72 -29.83
CA ALA A 688 -21.30 -10.01 -31.26
C ALA A 688 -21.08 -11.50 -31.54
N ALA A 689 -20.32 -12.20 -30.69
CA ALA A 689 -20.11 -13.64 -30.82
C ALA A 689 -21.35 -14.46 -30.45
N SER A 690 -22.13 -14.02 -29.46
CA SER A 690 -23.31 -14.76 -28.97
C SER A 690 -24.45 -14.89 -29.98
N VAL A 691 -24.51 -13.98 -30.97
CA VAL A 691 -25.52 -13.98 -32.04
C VAL A 691 -24.96 -14.46 -33.38
N ASP A 692 -23.66 -14.77 -33.45
CA ASP A 692 -22.98 -15.18 -34.67
C ASP A 692 -22.97 -16.70 -34.82
N ASN A 693 -23.88 -17.21 -35.64
CA ASN A 693 -23.99 -18.64 -35.95
C ASN A 693 -23.08 -19.10 -37.10
N SER A 694 -22.23 -18.21 -37.65
CA SER A 694 -21.33 -18.55 -38.75
C SER A 694 -20.18 -19.46 -38.31
N LYS A 695 -19.37 -19.93 -39.28
CA LYS A 695 -18.12 -20.66 -39.00
C LYS A 695 -17.18 -19.86 -38.08
N LYS A 696 -17.17 -18.53 -38.21
CA LYS A 696 -16.39 -17.62 -37.36
C LYS A 696 -16.82 -17.68 -35.90
N GLY A 697 -18.13 -17.59 -35.64
CA GLY A 697 -18.70 -17.68 -34.29
C GLY A 697 -18.47 -19.03 -33.63
N LYS A 698 -18.63 -20.12 -34.40
CA LYS A 698 -18.30 -21.48 -33.93
C LYS A 698 -16.84 -21.61 -33.52
N ALA A 699 -15.91 -21.17 -34.38
CA ALA A 699 -14.48 -21.23 -34.09
C ALA A 699 -14.10 -20.40 -32.85
N PHE A 700 -14.67 -19.20 -32.69
CA PHE A 700 -14.47 -18.38 -31.50
C PHE A 700 -14.94 -19.06 -30.22
N LEU A 701 -16.15 -19.63 -30.23
CA LEU A 701 -16.70 -20.34 -29.07
C LEU A 701 -15.85 -21.57 -28.71
N GLU A 702 -15.33 -22.30 -29.70
CA GLU A 702 -14.41 -23.40 -29.47
C GLU A 702 -13.10 -22.94 -28.81
N MET A 703 -12.53 -21.82 -29.27
CA MET A 703 -11.32 -21.25 -28.67
C MET A 703 -11.58 -20.79 -27.23
N LEU A 704 -12.69 -20.09 -27.00
CA LEU A 704 -13.11 -19.63 -25.68
C LEU A 704 -13.29 -20.82 -24.73
N ASN A 705 -14.07 -21.83 -25.15
CA ASN A 705 -14.29 -23.04 -24.36
C ASN A 705 -12.96 -23.75 -24.08
N SER A 706 -12.06 -23.88 -25.05
CA SER A 706 -10.73 -24.51 -24.85
C SER A 706 -9.90 -23.77 -23.78
N CYS A 707 -9.93 -22.44 -23.75
CA CYS A 707 -9.28 -21.67 -22.69
C CYS A 707 -9.98 -21.85 -21.34
N LEU A 708 -11.31 -21.79 -21.28
CA LEU A 708 -12.07 -21.99 -20.05
C LEU A 708 -11.90 -23.40 -19.47
N ASP A 709 -11.81 -24.42 -20.32
CA ASP A 709 -11.60 -25.81 -19.90
C ASP A 709 -10.22 -25.97 -19.24
N GLN A 710 -9.18 -25.32 -19.76
CA GLN A 710 -7.87 -25.25 -19.10
C GLN A 710 -7.98 -24.61 -17.71
N LEU A 711 -8.76 -23.53 -17.57
CA LEU A 711 -8.98 -22.85 -16.29
C LEU A 711 -9.80 -23.70 -15.31
N ARG A 712 -10.65 -24.61 -15.81
CA ARG A 712 -11.42 -25.58 -15.01
C ARG A 712 -10.65 -26.87 -14.69
N ALA A 713 -9.56 -27.14 -15.39
CA ALA A 713 -8.82 -28.39 -15.24
C ALA A 713 -8.49 -28.69 -13.77
N PRO A 714 -8.76 -29.92 -13.30
CA PRO A 714 -8.54 -30.30 -11.91
C PRO A 714 -7.06 -30.18 -11.56
N THR A 715 -6.78 -29.64 -10.39
CA THR A 715 -5.44 -29.43 -9.84
C THR A 715 -5.36 -30.06 -8.46
N THR A 716 -4.16 -30.41 -8.01
CA THR A 716 -3.94 -31.00 -6.68
C THR A 716 -4.18 -30.01 -5.53
N GLU A 717 -4.23 -28.72 -5.84
CA GLU A 717 -4.50 -27.60 -4.93
C GLU A 717 -5.58 -26.70 -5.54
N ASP A 718 -6.31 -25.93 -4.72
CA ASP A 718 -7.30 -24.97 -5.23
C ASP A 718 -6.65 -23.91 -6.12
N ARG A 719 -6.87 -23.97 -7.43
CA ARG A 719 -6.45 -22.93 -8.38
C ARG A 719 -7.19 -21.62 -8.11
N VAL A 720 -6.44 -20.51 -8.08
CA VAL A 720 -7.01 -19.16 -8.03
C VAL A 720 -7.19 -18.63 -9.45
N PHE A 721 -8.42 -18.30 -9.82
CA PHE A 721 -8.72 -17.54 -11.03
C PHE A 721 -9.39 -16.21 -10.68
N LEU A 722 -8.73 -15.12 -11.06
CA LEU A 722 -9.16 -13.75 -10.79
C LEU A 722 -9.28 -12.99 -12.11
N ARG A 723 -10.43 -12.34 -12.31
CA ARG A 723 -10.59 -11.29 -13.32
C ARG A 723 -10.68 -9.97 -12.60
N SER A 724 -10.07 -8.92 -13.12
CA SER A 724 -10.32 -7.59 -12.57
C SER A 724 -10.35 -6.51 -13.63
N ASP A 725 -11.30 -5.61 -13.50
CA ASP A 725 -11.41 -4.42 -14.32
C ASP A 725 -10.78 -3.24 -13.60
N VAL A 726 -9.88 -2.54 -14.29
CA VAL A 726 -9.23 -1.34 -13.81
C VAL A 726 -9.75 -0.15 -14.58
N ASN A 727 -10.42 0.74 -13.88
CA ASN A 727 -10.90 2.00 -14.41
C ASN A 727 -9.98 3.12 -13.92
N PHE A 728 -9.17 3.62 -14.83
CA PHE A 728 -8.22 4.70 -14.56
C PHE A 728 -8.91 6.06 -14.64
N ASP A 729 -8.40 7.03 -13.89
CA ASP A 729 -8.81 8.41 -14.13
C ASP A 729 -8.12 8.94 -15.39
N THR A 730 -8.85 9.00 -16.49
CA THR A 730 -8.35 9.55 -17.75
C THR A 730 -8.55 11.05 -17.87
N SER A 731 -9.07 11.73 -16.82
CA SER A 731 -9.36 13.17 -16.84
C SER A 731 -8.10 14.01 -17.04
N ALA A 732 -6.97 13.59 -16.45
CA ALA A 732 -5.68 14.28 -16.51
C ALA A 732 -5.05 14.31 -17.92
N TYR A 733 -5.39 13.36 -18.80
CA TYR A 733 -4.83 13.28 -20.16
C TYR A 733 -5.42 14.30 -21.15
N GLY A 734 -6.42 15.08 -20.73
CA GLY A 734 -7.19 15.94 -21.61
C GLY A 734 -7.98 15.16 -22.66
N LYS A 735 -8.82 15.86 -23.44
CA LYS A 735 -9.52 15.28 -24.60
C LYS A 735 -8.55 15.15 -25.79
N ASN A 736 -7.57 14.27 -25.68
CA ASN A 736 -6.56 14.02 -26.70
C ASN A 736 -6.90 12.75 -27.51
N LEU A 737 -6.34 12.60 -28.72
CA LEU A 737 -6.56 11.40 -29.55
C LEU A 737 -6.20 10.10 -28.81
N ASN A 738 -5.20 10.13 -27.92
CA ASN A 738 -4.80 8.96 -27.12
C ASN A 738 -5.87 8.52 -26.11
N SER A 739 -6.61 9.45 -25.50
CA SER A 739 -7.74 9.12 -24.62
C SER A 739 -8.98 8.70 -25.43
N PHE A 740 -9.19 9.29 -26.61
CA PHE A 740 -10.29 8.94 -27.51
C PHE A 740 -10.15 7.54 -28.15
N ILE A 741 -8.92 7.11 -28.45
CA ILE A 741 -8.62 5.79 -29.02
C ILE A 741 -8.52 4.70 -27.93
N GLY A 742 -8.49 5.09 -26.64
CA GLY A 742 -8.31 4.17 -25.51
C GLY A 742 -6.86 3.70 -25.31
N ARG A 743 -5.89 4.37 -25.94
CA ARG A 743 -4.44 4.13 -25.76
C ARG A 743 -3.98 4.50 -24.35
N ALA A 744 -4.57 5.55 -23.78
CA ALA A 744 -4.23 6.04 -22.45
C ALA A 744 -4.39 4.92 -21.41
N ALA A 745 -5.57 4.31 -21.30
CA ALA A 745 -5.81 3.20 -20.37
C ALA A 745 -4.95 1.96 -20.66
N HIS A 746 -4.62 1.70 -21.93
CA HIS A 746 -3.73 0.60 -22.30
C HIS A 746 -2.31 0.77 -21.74
N ILE A 747 -1.78 2.00 -21.77
CA ILE A 747 -0.45 2.35 -21.27
C ILE A 747 -0.45 2.57 -19.76
N GLU A 748 -1.57 3.04 -19.20
CA GLU A 748 -1.70 3.33 -17.76
C GLU A 748 -1.41 2.10 -16.87
N PHE A 749 -1.65 0.89 -17.37
CA PHE A 749 -1.23 -0.36 -16.72
C PHE A 749 0.30 -0.44 -16.43
N LEU A 750 1.11 0.31 -17.16
CA LEU A 750 2.57 0.35 -17.09
C LEU A 750 3.11 1.60 -16.39
N GLU A 751 2.33 2.68 -16.37
CA GLU A 751 2.76 4.00 -15.85
C GLU A 751 2.14 4.32 -14.48
N SER A 752 1.00 3.71 -14.13
CA SER A 752 0.32 3.96 -12.86
C SER A 752 0.93 3.13 -11.73
N ASP A 753 1.80 3.76 -10.94
CA ASP A 753 2.42 3.12 -9.78
C ASP A 753 1.40 2.78 -8.68
N ILE A 754 0.37 3.59 -8.52
CA ILE A 754 -0.73 3.35 -7.56
C ILE A 754 -1.49 2.07 -7.93
N PHE A 755 -1.79 1.86 -9.21
CA PHE A 755 -2.40 0.61 -9.68
C PHE A 755 -1.53 -0.61 -9.36
N ALA A 756 -0.23 -0.54 -9.66
CA ALA A 756 0.69 -1.64 -9.39
C ALA A 756 0.73 -1.97 -7.90
N ARG A 757 0.76 -0.95 -7.03
CA ARG A 757 0.66 -1.11 -5.57
C ARG A 757 -0.63 -1.81 -5.16
N PHE A 758 -1.78 -1.35 -5.64
CA PHE A 758 -3.08 -1.88 -5.25
C PHE A 758 -3.20 -3.36 -5.53
N ILE A 759 -2.85 -3.80 -6.74
CA ILE A 759 -2.93 -5.23 -7.09
C ILE A 759 -1.96 -6.04 -6.24
N MET A 760 -0.71 -5.61 -6.14
CA MET A 760 0.34 -6.44 -5.57
C MET A 760 0.24 -6.56 -4.06
N TRP A 761 -0.11 -5.47 -3.38
CA TRP A 761 -0.20 -5.46 -1.93
C TRP A 761 -1.60 -5.78 -1.39
N SER A 762 -2.65 -5.74 -2.21
CA SER A 762 -3.96 -6.31 -1.81
C SER A 762 -3.95 -7.84 -1.87
N PHE A 763 -3.11 -8.42 -2.74
CA PHE A 763 -3.01 -9.87 -2.94
C PHE A 763 -1.56 -10.39 -2.82
N PRO A 764 -0.82 -10.08 -1.74
CA PRO A 764 0.61 -10.41 -1.64
C PRO A 764 0.85 -11.92 -1.74
N ASN A 765 -0.10 -12.74 -1.27
CA ASN A 765 -0.02 -14.20 -1.31
C ASN A 765 -0.06 -14.78 -2.73
N LEU A 766 -0.59 -14.05 -3.71
CA LEU A 766 -0.54 -14.47 -5.12
C LEU A 766 0.82 -14.18 -5.75
N PHE A 767 1.64 -13.36 -5.11
CA PHE A 767 2.90 -12.86 -5.62
C PHE A 767 4.13 -13.32 -4.81
N LYS A 768 3.93 -13.89 -3.62
CA LYS A 768 4.96 -14.49 -2.73
C LYS A 768 5.11 -16.01 -2.86
#